data_AF-A0AA96IG52-F1
#
_entry.id   AF-A0AA96IG52-F1
#
_cell.length_a   1.000
_cell.length_b   1.000
_cell.length_c   1.000
_cell.angle_alpha   90.00
_cell.angle_beta   90.00
_cell.angle_gamma   90.00
#
_symmetry.space_group_name_H-M   'P 1'
#
loop_
_entity.id
_entity.type
_entity.pdbx_description
1 polymer ?
#
loop_
_entity_poly.entity_id
_entity_poly.type
_entity_poly.pdbx_seq_one_letter_code
_entity_poly.pdbx_strand_id
1 'polypeptide(L)'
;MNSTFDYEKLKLFYIGKEKIDGQITPLVYQNKDLLTHAAIIGMTGSGKTGLGITLLEEAAIDAIPSIIIDPKGDMTNLLLNFPELNPSDFEPWLDDSEVSNSGGTKEELAIKVSNSYKEGIQRDFQDLSRVKKLKDSADFTIYTPGSSAGVQVSILSSFKAPTIEILEDMELFSNIINSTVHSILSLIDNKSDETSKESILLASIFTNYFKEQKDLTLEELITLIVTPPFSKIGVFDLETFFPQSDRLKFALKINTIIASPSFSSWLEGESLDISKMLYSQSGKAKVNIFSIAHLNDSQRMFFVTILLNQILAWMRRQEGTTSLKALLYMDEIFGYFPPQANPPSKQPMLTLLKQARSFGIGVILSTQNPVDIDYKGLSNIGTWFIGRLQTKQDIEKVIDGLSSASENGLNKQELSLALGTLAKRNFIMKNINEESIKTFETRWALSYLKGPLSKDAIKKLMENKKNNSTKNLEEKNSEANEPFIDVSKGKSKPIIVSNIKEKYSYSSQNNAYYMQGYLLFSCNVHYLYTLKNVDLKEHINFKIYLDEKASQINFDEREDVLTDTFDEKEKPNSFYYELPSFIQNEKELKLLERDFADYVYRNFKLTLYKNDTLKISSKQYESLDDFKIRIQDRLNEQIDEKIENLKQKFEKENTILEQKISKLFEKLKKEEQDSLSATTNSIISIGTSILGAFFGKSSKTAIVSKVATSSRGVSKALKERSDIKTVQGEIDALQSLQDGLEEKLKIEIEKINDEFNISKYTIEEFFIKPKRTDIYDIKIELLWQEQ
;
A
#
# COMPACT_ATOMS: atom_id res chain seq x y z
N MET A 1 -2.08 -37.14 -15.41
CA MET A 1 -2.81 -35.86 -15.41
C MET A 1 -1.80 -34.79 -14.99
N ASN A 2 -1.01 -34.28 -15.95
CA ASN A 2 0.05 -33.28 -15.74
C ASN A 2 -0.26 -32.02 -16.57
N SER A 3 -1.48 -31.50 -16.51
CA SER A 3 -1.75 -30.14 -17.00
C SER A 3 -1.55 -29.19 -15.82
N THR A 4 -0.31 -28.74 -15.62
CA THR A 4 -0.03 -27.58 -14.76
C THR A 4 -0.64 -26.37 -15.45
N PHE A 5 -1.74 -25.87 -14.90
CA PHE A 5 -2.53 -24.79 -15.47
C PHE A 5 -1.87 -23.43 -15.16
N ASP A 6 -1.71 -22.58 -16.19
CA ASP A 6 -1.13 -21.23 -16.06
C ASP A 6 -2.23 -20.23 -15.68
N TYR A 7 -2.59 -20.19 -14.39
CA TYR A 7 -3.60 -19.29 -13.82
C TYR A 7 -3.20 -17.80 -13.91
N GLU A 8 -1.89 -17.56 -13.96
CA GLU A 8 -1.23 -16.30 -13.65
C GLU A 8 -1.40 -15.27 -14.78
N LYS A 9 -1.50 -15.74 -16.03
CA LYS A 9 -1.77 -14.86 -17.18
C LYS A 9 -3.21 -14.37 -17.24
N LEU A 10 -4.11 -14.96 -16.46
CA LEU A 10 -5.54 -14.74 -16.57
C LEU A 10 -6.10 -13.77 -15.52
N LYS A 11 -5.24 -13.15 -14.69
CA LYS A 11 -5.67 -12.31 -13.56
C LYS A 11 -6.58 -13.07 -12.59
N LEU A 12 -6.24 -14.34 -12.39
CA LEU A 12 -6.95 -15.29 -11.54
C LEU A 12 -6.01 -15.75 -10.44
N PHE A 13 -6.48 -15.62 -9.20
CA PHE A 13 -5.78 -16.15 -8.05
C PHE A 13 -6.17 -17.60 -7.87
N TYR A 14 -5.20 -18.51 -7.95
CA TYR A 14 -5.44 -19.89 -7.56
C TYR A 14 -5.49 -19.97 -6.03
N ILE A 15 -6.67 -20.20 -5.45
CA ILE A 15 -6.85 -20.14 -3.98
C ILE A 15 -6.95 -21.52 -3.33
N GLY A 16 -7.21 -22.57 -4.11
CA GLY A 16 -7.39 -23.90 -3.56
C GLY A 16 -8.11 -24.86 -4.48
N LYS A 17 -8.75 -25.86 -3.90
CA LYS A 17 -9.48 -26.88 -4.63
C LYS A 17 -10.83 -27.12 -4.00
N GLU A 18 -11.84 -27.32 -4.82
CA GLU A 18 -13.19 -27.65 -4.38
C GLU A 18 -13.55 -29.07 -4.82
N LYS A 19 -14.64 -29.59 -4.24
CA LYS A 19 -15.15 -30.91 -4.59
C LYS A 19 -16.47 -30.76 -5.32
N ILE A 20 -16.46 -30.98 -6.63
CA ILE A 20 -17.65 -30.97 -7.49
C ILE A 20 -17.96 -32.41 -7.87
N ASP A 21 -19.15 -32.89 -7.50
CA ASP A 21 -19.67 -34.23 -7.85
C ASP A 21 -18.70 -35.39 -7.60
N GLY A 22 -17.96 -35.31 -6.49
CA GLY A 22 -17.00 -36.34 -6.08
C GLY A 22 -15.57 -36.12 -6.58
N GLN A 23 -15.36 -35.26 -7.57
CA GLN A 23 -14.05 -34.95 -8.14
C GLN A 23 -13.46 -33.69 -7.51
N ILE A 24 -12.13 -33.67 -7.36
CA ILE A 24 -11.39 -32.54 -6.83
C ILE A 24 -10.97 -31.66 -8.01
N THR A 25 -11.36 -30.39 -7.97
CA THR A 25 -11.12 -29.43 -9.05
C THR A 25 -10.42 -28.18 -8.52
N PRO A 26 -9.50 -27.56 -9.27
CA PRO A 26 -8.94 -26.25 -8.92
C PRO A 26 -10.04 -25.19 -8.77
N LEU A 27 -9.98 -24.41 -7.70
CA LEU A 27 -10.79 -23.21 -7.50
C LEU A 27 -9.92 -21.97 -7.66
N VAL A 28 -10.35 -21.10 -8.58
CA VAL A 28 -9.74 -19.81 -8.89
C VAL A 28 -10.66 -18.67 -8.45
N TYR A 29 -10.05 -17.53 -8.15
CA TYR A 29 -10.72 -16.32 -7.67
C TYR A 29 -10.33 -15.14 -8.55
N GLN A 30 -11.29 -14.31 -8.96
CA GLN A 30 -11.01 -13.16 -9.82
C GLN A 30 -10.38 -12.05 -8.99
N ASN A 31 -9.16 -11.61 -9.34
CA ASN A 31 -8.48 -10.59 -8.55
C ASN A 31 -9.27 -9.26 -8.50
N LYS A 32 -10.02 -8.91 -9.55
CA LYS A 32 -10.90 -7.72 -9.60
C LYS A 32 -11.97 -7.72 -8.53
N ASP A 33 -12.35 -8.88 -7.99
CA ASP A 33 -13.33 -8.96 -6.92
C ASP A 33 -12.78 -8.37 -5.61
N LEU A 34 -11.45 -8.28 -5.44
CA LEU A 34 -10.82 -7.59 -4.31
C LEU A 34 -11.04 -6.08 -4.32
N LEU A 35 -11.51 -5.49 -5.42
CA LEU A 35 -12.03 -4.12 -5.42
C LEU A 35 -13.27 -3.98 -4.54
N THR A 36 -13.98 -5.06 -4.24
CA THR A 36 -15.04 -5.08 -3.21
C THR A 36 -14.53 -5.48 -1.83
N HIS A 37 -13.21 -5.58 -1.63
CA HIS A 37 -12.59 -6.01 -0.38
C HIS A 37 -12.89 -7.47 -0.02
N ALA A 38 -12.15 -8.02 0.94
CA ALA A 38 -12.35 -9.38 1.44
C ALA A 38 -12.23 -9.47 2.97
N ALA A 39 -12.98 -10.39 3.58
CA ALA A 39 -12.86 -10.76 4.99
C ALA A 39 -12.47 -12.23 5.12
N ILE A 40 -11.53 -12.54 6.03
CA ILE A 40 -11.12 -13.90 6.36
C ILE A 40 -11.41 -14.16 7.85
N ILE A 41 -12.43 -14.97 8.13
CA ILE A 41 -12.94 -15.23 9.48
C ILE A 41 -12.80 -16.71 9.83
N GLY A 42 -12.56 -17.02 11.11
CA GLY A 42 -12.43 -18.39 11.59
C GLY A 42 -11.62 -18.47 12.87
N MET A 43 -11.78 -19.54 13.66
CA MET A 43 -11.05 -19.70 14.93
C MET A 43 -9.54 -19.87 14.74
N THR A 44 -8.77 -19.81 15.83
CA THR A 44 -7.34 -20.18 15.83
C THR A 44 -7.11 -21.58 15.26
N GLY A 45 -6.15 -21.70 14.34
CA GLY A 45 -5.85 -22.97 13.69
C GLY A 45 -6.81 -23.39 12.57
N SER A 46 -7.82 -22.59 12.21
CA SER A 46 -8.72 -22.89 11.06
C SER A 46 -8.02 -22.82 9.70
N GLY A 47 -6.87 -22.13 9.61
CA GLY A 47 -6.09 -21.96 8.37
C GLY A 47 -6.08 -20.55 7.78
N LYS A 48 -6.66 -19.54 8.46
CA LYS A 48 -6.79 -18.16 7.94
C LYS A 48 -5.48 -17.56 7.46
N THR A 49 -4.44 -17.67 8.28
CA THR A 49 -3.08 -17.19 7.99
C THR A 49 -2.56 -17.81 6.69
N GLY A 50 -2.78 -19.11 6.50
CA GLY A 50 -2.42 -19.81 5.26
C GLY A 50 -3.19 -19.27 4.05
N LEU A 51 -4.51 -19.06 4.17
CA LEU A 51 -5.32 -18.45 3.11
C LEU A 51 -4.84 -17.03 2.77
N GLY A 52 -4.59 -16.21 3.79
CA GLY A 52 -4.05 -14.85 3.62
C GLY A 52 -2.72 -14.84 2.87
N ILE A 53 -1.79 -15.72 3.27
CA ILE A 53 -0.51 -15.90 2.58
C ILE A 53 -0.74 -16.33 1.12
N THR A 54 -1.60 -17.32 0.86
CA THR A 54 -1.86 -17.76 -0.52
C THR A 54 -2.45 -16.65 -1.39
N LEU A 55 -3.34 -15.81 -0.86
CA LEU A 55 -3.87 -14.65 -1.59
C LEU A 55 -2.77 -13.62 -1.91
N LEU A 56 -1.90 -13.35 -0.95
CA LEU A 56 -0.78 -12.41 -1.11
C LEU A 56 0.30 -12.95 -2.07
N GLU A 57 0.52 -14.26 -2.10
CA GLU A 57 1.39 -14.91 -3.08
C GLU A 57 0.85 -14.73 -4.50
N GLU A 58 -0.45 -14.97 -4.73
CA GLU A 58 -1.05 -14.77 -6.05
C GLU A 58 -1.02 -13.29 -6.46
N ALA A 59 -1.28 -12.37 -5.53
CA ALA A 59 -1.14 -10.94 -5.78
C ALA A 59 0.29 -10.55 -6.18
N ALA A 60 1.30 -11.07 -5.47
CA ALA A 60 2.69 -10.83 -5.79
C ALA A 60 3.07 -11.38 -7.18
N ILE A 61 2.58 -12.58 -7.53
CA ILE A 61 2.79 -13.20 -8.84
C ILE A 61 2.18 -12.36 -9.97
N ASP A 62 0.99 -11.80 -9.75
CA ASP A 62 0.28 -10.88 -10.64
C ASP A 62 0.85 -9.45 -10.63
N ALA A 63 1.99 -9.22 -9.94
CA ALA A 63 2.63 -7.92 -9.77
C ALA A 63 1.72 -6.85 -9.14
N ILE A 64 0.81 -7.26 -8.25
CA ILE A 64 -0.01 -6.37 -7.44
C ILE A 64 0.73 -6.10 -6.12
N PRO A 65 1.15 -4.85 -5.86
CA PRO A 65 1.85 -4.51 -4.64
C PRO A 65 0.95 -4.62 -3.41
N SER A 66 1.55 -4.94 -2.27
CA SER A 66 0.82 -5.22 -1.03
C SER A 66 1.46 -4.53 0.17
N ILE A 67 0.63 -3.88 0.99
CA ILE A 67 0.96 -3.41 2.33
C ILE A 67 0.28 -4.36 3.32
N ILE A 68 1.08 -5.00 4.16
CA ILE A 68 0.65 -6.06 5.08
C ILE A 68 0.93 -5.62 6.51
N ILE A 69 -0.10 -5.58 7.36
CA ILE A 69 0.01 -5.30 8.79
C ILE A 69 -0.02 -6.63 9.53
N ASP A 70 1.06 -6.93 10.26
CA ASP A 70 1.29 -8.23 10.88
C ASP A 70 1.53 -8.12 12.40
N PRO A 71 0.45 -8.12 13.21
CA PRO A 71 0.56 -8.11 14.67
C PRO A 71 0.99 -9.43 15.29
N LYS A 72 0.99 -10.54 14.53
CA LYS A 72 1.32 -11.88 15.05
C LYS A 72 2.69 -12.38 14.63
N GLY A 73 3.25 -11.83 13.55
CA GLY A 73 4.55 -12.21 13.01
C GLY A 73 4.48 -13.32 11.97
N ASP A 74 3.29 -13.88 11.68
CA ASP A 74 3.12 -15.01 10.78
C ASP A 74 3.25 -14.63 9.29
N MET A 75 2.92 -13.38 8.92
CA MET A 75 2.98 -12.94 7.52
C MET A 75 4.41 -12.81 7.02
N THR A 76 5.38 -12.68 7.93
CA THR A 76 6.82 -12.70 7.60
C THR A 76 7.28 -13.97 6.89
N ASN A 77 6.51 -15.06 6.98
CA ASN A 77 6.76 -16.30 6.24
C ASN A 77 6.74 -16.12 4.71
N LEU A 78 6.13 -15.05 4.18
CA LEU A 78 6.18 -14.68 2.75
C LEU A 78 7.61 -14.43 2.22
N LEU A 79 8.62 -14.34 3.09
CA LEU A 79 10.03 -14.26 2.69
C LEU A 79 10.73 -15.63 2.69
N LEU A 80 10.09 -16.68 3.19
CA LEU A 80 10.64 -18.04 3.22
C LEU A 80 10.33 -18.79 1.92
N ASN A 81 10.78 -18.20 0.81
CA ASN A 81 10.50 -18.67 -0.55
C ASN A 81 11.77 -19.30 -1.10
N PHE A 82 11.80 -20.63 -1.18
CA PHE A 82 12.98 -21.41 -1.56
C PHE A 82 12.82 -21.97 -2.98
N PRO A 83 13.39 -21.33 -4.03
CA PRO A 83 13.08 -21.66 -5.43
C PRO A 83 13.37 -23.11 -5.83
N GLU A 84 14.42 -23.70 -5.26
CA GLU A 84 14.81 -25.09 -5.52
C GLU A 84 14.28 -26.06 -4.46
N LEU A 85 13.67 -25.52 -3.39
CA LEU A 85 13.18 -26.26 -2.23
C LEU A 85 14.27 -27.21 -1.69
N ASN A 86 15.53 -26.75 -1.60
CA ASN A 86 16.61 -27.58 -1.10
C ASN A 86 16.48 -27.78 0.42
N PRO A 87 16.78 -28.96 0.97
CA PRO A 87 16.71 -29.20 2.41
C PRO A 87 17.49 -28.15 3.24
N SER A 88 18.68 -27.75 2.77
CA SER A 88 19.52 -26.73 3.42
C SER A 88 18.85 -25.36 3.55
N ASP A 89 17.85 -25.06 2.72
CA ASP A 89 17.11 -23.80 2.81
C ASP A 89 16.11 -23.82 3.96
N PHE A 90 15.53 -24.99 4.28
CA PHE A 90 14.57 -25.18 5.38
C PHE A 90 15.26 -25.32 6.73
N GLU A 91 16.42 -25.99 6.75
CA GLU A 91 17.15 -26.36 7.97
C GLU A 91 17.31 -25.20 8.99
N PRO A 92 17.68 -23.96 8.60
CA PRO A 92 17.83 -22.86 9.56
C PRO A 92 16.53 -22.42 10.22
N TRP A 93 15.39 -22.80 9.67
CA TRP A 93 14.07 -22.37 10.08
C TRP A 93 13.33 -23.45 10.87
N LEU A 94 13.87 -24.67 10.96
CA LEU A 94 13.27 -25.73 11.78
C LEU A 94 13.44 -25.44 13.27
N ASP A 95 12.37 -25.68 14.03
CA ASP A 95 12.36 -25.50 15.48
C ASP A 95 12.98 -26.71 16.17
N ASP A 96 13.82 -26.46 17.18
CA ASP A 96 14.57 -27.53 17.87
C ASP A 96 13.63 -28.49 18.64
N SER A 97 12.42 -28.03 18.99
CA SER A 97 11.36 -28.86 19.56
C SER A 97 10.80 -29.86 18.54
N GLU A 98 10.64 -29.46 17.27
CA GLU A 98 10.20 -30.35 16.19
C GLU A 98 11.26 -31.40 15.87
N VAL A 99 12.54 -30.99 15.85
CA VAL A 99 13.68 -31.91 15.69
C VAL A 99 13.64 -32.98 16.79
N SER A 100 13.53 -32.55 18.04
CA SER A 100 13.47 -33.45 19.21
C SER A 100 12.27 -34.41 19.16
N ASN A 101 11.09 -33.91 18.76
CA ASN A 101 9.87 -34.72 18.66
C ASN A 101 9.90 -35.71 17.49
N SER A 102 10.64 -35.40 16.42
CA SER A 102 10.78 -36.26 15.25
C SER A 102 11.69 -37.47 15.47
N GLY A 103 12.51 -37.44 16.53
CA GLY A 103 13.47 -38.50 16.88
C GLY A 103 14.67 -38.62 15.93
N GLY A 104 14.86 -37.65 15.03
CA GLY A 104 15.94 -37.62 14.04
C GLY A 104 16.83 -36.38 14.16
N THR A 105 17.76 -36.24 13.21
CA THR A 105 18.64 -35.07 13.07
C THR A 105 17.93 -33.90 12.40
N LYS A 106 18.49 -32.68 12.53
CA LYS A 106 17.92 -31.47 11.93
C LYS A 106 17.93 -31.55 10.40
N GLU A 107 18.98 -32.18 9.84
CA GLU A 107 19.16 -32.44 8.42
C GLU A 107 18.12 -33.45 7.90
N GLU A 108 17.85 -34.54 8.63
CA GLU A 108 16.80 -35.50 8.27
C GLU A 108 15.41 -34.87 8.26
N LEU A 109 15.12 -34.01 9.25
CA LEU A 109 13.86 -33.27 9.29
C LEU A 109 13.75 -32.28 8.12
N ALA A 110 14.85 -31.60 7.76
CA ALA A 110 14.89 -30.69 6.62
C ALA A 110 14.61 -31.40 5.29
N ILE A 111 15.17 -32.60 5.09
CA ILE A 111 14.87 -33.43 3.91
C ILE A 111 13.39 -33.80 3.86
N LYS A 112 12.83 -34.22 5.00
CA LYS A 112 11.41 -34.58 5.11
C LYS A 112 10.49 -33.40 4.81
N VAL A 113 10.79 -32.22 5.34
CA VAL A 113 10.01 -30.99 5.10
C VAL A 113 10.10 -30.55 3.64
N SER A 114 11.31 -30.57 3.06
CA SER A 114 11.53 -30.27 1.64
C SER A 114 10.70 -31.17 0.72
N ASN A 115 10.74 -32.49 0.95
CA ASN A 115 9.97 -33.45 0.15
C ASN A 115 8.45 -33.25 0.32
N SER A 116 8.00 -33.02 1.56
CA SER A 116 6.59 -32.73 1.86
C SER A 116 6.09 -31.48 1.13
N TYR A 117 6.92 -30.42 1.04
CA TYR A 117 6.57 -29.23 0.27
C TYR A 117 6.50 -29.50 -1.23
N LYS A 118 7.46 -30.24 -1.80
CA LYS A 118 7.45 -30.61 -3.22
C LYS A 118 6.20 -31.40 -3.58
N GLU A 119 5.88 -32.42 -2.78
CA GLU A 119 4.68 -33.25 -2.96
C GLU A 119 3.39 -32.44 -2.75
N GLY A 120 3.36 -31.56 -1.74
CA GLY A 120 2.21 -30.72 -1.42
C GLY A 120 1.84 -29.75 -2.54
N ILE A 121 2.83 -29.06 -3.10
CA ILE A 121 2.65 -28.14 -4.24
C ILE A 121 2.13 -28.89 -5.46
N GLN A 122 2.76 -30.01 -5.83
CA GLN A 122 2.36 -30.80 -7.00
C GLN A 122 0.97 -31.43 -6.84
N ARG A 123 0.62 -31.90 -5.64
CA ARG A 123 -0.70 -32.46 -5.34
C ARG A 123 -1.82 -31.43 -5.49
N ASP A 124 -1.53 -30.16 -5.23
CA ASP A 124 -2.48 -29.07 -5.32
C ASP A 124 -2.35 -28.34 -6.67
N PHE A 125 -2.17 -29.08 -7.77
CA PHE A 125 -2.21 -28.58 -9.16
C PHE A 125 -1.22 -27.45 -9.47
N GLN A 126 -0.10 -27.35 -8.75
CA GLN A 126 0.91 -26.31 -8.97
C GLN A 126 2.25 -26.90 -9.46
N ASP A 127 2.96 -26.12 -10.28
CA ASP A 127 4.34 -26.42 -10.66
C ASP A 127 5.34 -25.87 -9.64
N LEU A 128 6.48 -26.55 -9.45
CA LEU A 128 7.54 -26.09 -8.54
C LEU A 128 8.17 -24.78 -9.04
N SER A 129 8.16 -24.52 -10.36
CA SER A 129 8.64 -23.27 -10.95
C SER A 129 7.90 -22.04 -10.43
N ARG A 130 6.66 -22.19 -9.91
CA ARG A 130 5.90 -21.10 -9.31
C ARG A 130 6.60 -20.49 -8.09
N VAL A 131 7.36 -21.28 -7.33
CA VAL A 131 8.11 -20.77 -6.16
C VAL A 131 9.17 -19.78 -6.60
N LYS A 132 9.88 -20.09 -7.69
CA LYS A 132 10.83 -19.16 -8.31
C LYS A 132 10.11 -17.94 -8.87
N LYS A 133 9.00 -18.13 -9.58
CA LYS A 133 8.21 -17.02 -10.12
C LYS A 133 7.76 -16.05 -9.02
N LEU A 134 7.22 -16.54 -7.90
CA LEU A 134 6.85 -15.72 -6.75
C LEU A 134 8.01 -14.85 -6.25
N LYS A 135 9.19 -15.46 -6.06
CA LYS A 135 10.40 -14.76 -5.61
C LYS A 135 10.84 -13.67 -6.60
N ASP A 136 10.69 -13.95 -7.90
CA ASP A 136 11.12 -13.05 -8.96
C ASP A 136 10.08 -11.95 -9.27
N SER A 137 8.79 -12.18 -9.00
CA SER A 137 7.71 -11.24 -9.35
C SER A 137 7.66 -9.97 -8.49
N ALA A 138 7.93 -10.07 -7.19
CA ALA A 138 7.85 -8.93 -6.27
C ALA A 138 9.14 -8.71 -5.48
N ASP A 139 9.29 -7.52 -4.90
CA ASP A 139 10.32 -7.25 -3.91
C ASP A 139 9.73 -7.28 -2.49
N PHE A 140 10.21 -8.20 -1.65
CA PHE A 140 9.66 -8.45 -0.32
C PHE A 140 10.47 -7.71 0.75
N THR A 141 9.80 -6.96 1.62
CA THR A 141 10.46 -6.19 2.69
C THR A 141 9.73 -6.38 4.00
N ILE A 142 10.46 -6.76 5.06
CA ILE A 142 9.93 -6.70 6.43
C ILE A 142 10.37 -5.39 7.07
N TYR A 143 9.39 -4.55 7.38
CA TYR A 143 9.53 -3.34 8.17
C TYR A 143 9.23 -3.63 9.64
N THR A 144 10.06 -3.08 10.53
CA THR A 144 9.87 -3.22 11.98
C THR A 144 9.90 -1.84 12.64
N PRO A 145 8.74 -1.16 12.75
CA PRO A 145 8.66 0.16 13.40
C PRO A 145 9.20 0.08 14.84
N GLY A 146 10.04 1.03 15.25
CA GLY A 146 10.62 1.03 16.59
C GLY A 146 11.61 -0.11 16.88
N SER A 147 12.15 -0.77 15.85
CA SER A 147 13.15 -1.82 16.01
C SER A 147 14.10 -1.90 14.81
N SER A 148 15.36 -2.20 15.05
CA SER A 148 16.36 -2.47 14.01
C SER A 148 16.39 -3.94 13.55
N ALA A 149 15.36 -4.74 13.88
CA ALA A 149 15.29 -6.17 13.51
C ALA A 149 15.00 -6.38 12.01
N GLY A 150 14.13 -5.59 11.41
CA GLY A 150 13.91 -5.47 9.96
C GLY A 150 14.36 -4.11 9.45
N VAL A 151 13.81 -3.66 8.31
CA VAL A 151 14.03 -2.29 7.84
C VAL A 151 13.27 -1.33 8.76
N GLN A 152 13.95 -0.30 9.26
CA GLN A 152 13.34 0.71 10.12
C GLN A 152 12.44 1.64 9.30
N VAL A 153 11.41 2.17 9.94
CA VAL A 153 10.47 3.11 9.34
C VAL A 153 10.42 4.35 10.21
N SER A 154 10.71 5.50 9.59
CA SER A 154 10.57 6.79 10.21
C SER A 154 9.11 7.25 10.12
N ILE A 155 8.54 7.62 11.27
CA ILE A 155 7.16 8.12 11.38
C ILE A 155 7.10 9.64 11.17
N LEU A 156 8.22 10.35 11.33
CA LEU A 156 8.26 11.81 11.31
C LEU A 156 8.01 12.46 9.94
N SER A 157 8.06 11.69 8.86
CA SER A 157 7.67 12.19 7.54
C SER A 157 6.16 12.50 7.42
N SER A 158 5.38 12.34 8.49
CA SER A 158 3.91 12.36 8.48
C SER A 158 3.26 13.72 8.79
N PHE A 159 4.00 14.74 9.23
CA PHE A 159 3.46 16.08 9.54
C PHE A 159 3.52 17.05 8.35
N LYS A 160 3.44 16.50 7.15
CA LYS A 160 3.36 17.32 5.93
C LYS A 160 2.01 17.98 5.84
N ALA A 161 2.01 19.24 5.40
CA ALA A 161 0.78 19.94 5.10
C ALA A 161 0.00 19.17 4.01
N PRO A 162 -1.31 18.98 4.19
CA PRO A 162 -2.15 18.35 3.17
C PRO A 162 -2.23 19.23 1.92
N THR A 163 -2.56 18.63 0.78
CA THR A 163 -2.73 19.37 -0.48
C THR A 163 -3.87 20.39 -0.38
N ILE A 164 -3.83 21.40 -1.26
CA ILE A 164 -4.87 22.45 -1.35
C ILE A 164 -6.27 21.84 -1.50
N GLU A 165 -6.39 20.80 -2.32
CA GLU A 165 -7.65 20.06 -2.54
C GLU A 165 -8.24 19.50 -1.24
N ILE A 166 -7.39 19.05 -0.31
CA ILE A 166 -7.82 18.53 1.00
C ILE A 166 -8.16 19.67 1.96
N LEU A 167 -7.44 20.80 1.88
CA LEU A 167 -7.73 21.99 2.69
C LEU A 167 -9.10 22.60 2.35
N GLU A 168 -9.55 22.47 1.11
CA GLU A 168 -10.87 22.93 0.66
C GLU A 168 -12.03 22.03 1.15
N ASP A 169 -11.75 20.75 1.45
CA ASP A 169 -12.72 19.82 2.05
C ASP A 169 -12.62 19.84 3.58
N MET A 170 -13.50 20.62 4.21
CA MET A 170 -13.51 20.83 5.66
C MET A 170 -13.71 19.55 6.48
N GLU A 171 -14.46 18.56 5.97
CA GLU A 171 -14.68 17.30 6.69
C GLU A 171 -13.41 16.45 6.64
N LEU A 172 -12.79 16.36 5.48
CA LEU A 172 -11.54 15.63 5.28
C LEU A 172 -10.37 16.25 6.05
N PHE A 173 -10.28 17.57 6.02
CA PHE A 173 -9.27 18.32 6.75
C PHE A 173 -9.39 18.09 8.26
N SER A 174 -10.61 18.22 8.81
CA SER A 174 -10.89 17.95 10.23
C SER A 174 -10.53 16.52 10.62
N ASN A 175 -10.88 15.53 9.79
CA ASN A 175 -10.55 14.13 10.04
C ASN A 175 -9.04 13.89 10.08
N ILE A 176 -8.27 14.48 9.16
CA ILE A 176 -6.80 14.36 9.15
C ILE A 176 -6.23 14.95 10.43
N ILE A 177 -6.63 16.18 10.80
CA ILE A 177 -6.15 16.81 12.03
C ILE A 177 -6.47 15.98 13.26
N ASN A 178 -7.73 15.58 13.44
CA ASN A 178 -8.15 14.79 14.60
C ASN A 178 -7.38 13.48 14.70
N SER A 179 -7.15 12.82 13.56
CA SER A 179 -6.40 11.57 13.50
C SER A 179 -4.91 11.75 13.86
N THR A 180 -4.26 12.81 13.38
CA THR A 180 -2.87 13.14 13.69
C THR A 180 -2.73 13.48 15.18
N VAL A 181 -3.62 14.31 15.70
CA VAL A 181 -3.67 14.70 17.11
C VAL A 181 -3.88 13.48 18.02
N HIS A 182 -4.86 12.63 17.71
CA HIS A 182 -5.11 11.40 18.47
C HIS A 182 -3.92 10.45 18.45
N SER A 183 -3.25 10.33 17.29
CA SER A 183 -2.05 9.52 17.18
C SER A 183 -0.97 10.02 18.14
N ILE A 184 -0.68 11.33 18.15
CA ILE A 184 0.31 11.92 19.07
C ILE A 184 -0.09 11.71 20.53
N LEU A 185 -1.36 11.96 20.89
CA LEU A 185 -1.82 11.83 22.27
C LEU A 185 -1.81 10.39 22.79
N SER A 186 -2.03 9.41 21.90
CA SER A 186 -1.95 7.99 22.26
C SER A 186 -0.56 7.55 22.73
N LEU A 187 0.51 8.27 22.32
CA LEU A 187 1.87 8.00 22.78
C LEU A 187 2.11 8.40 24.24
N ILE A 188 1.34 9.36 24.75
CA ILE A 188 1.52 9.95 26.08
C ILE A 188 0.68 9.18 27.12
N ASP A 189 0.06 8.07 26.72
CA ASP A 189 -0.79 7.20 27.55
C ASP A 189 -1.92 7.96 28.28
N ASN A 190 -2.25 9.15 27.77
CA ASN A 190 -3.38 9.92 28.21
C ASN A 190 -4.59 9.40 27.45
N LYS A 191 -5.57 8.86 28.18
CA LYS A 191 -6.96 8.73 27.70
C LYS A 191 -7.55 10.13 27.56
N SER A 192 -7.04 10.92 26.62
CA SER A 192 -7.52 12.25 26.33
C SER A 192 -8.53 12.17 25.21
N ASP A 193 -9.80 12.44 25.54
CA ASP A 193 -10.87 12.54 24.54
C ASP A 193 -10.61 13.71 23.57
N GLU A 194 -11.29 13.73 22.43
CA GLU A 194 -11.26 14.81 21.42
C GLU A 194 -11.46 16.21 22.02
N THR A 195 -12.16 16.29 23.15
CA THR A 195 -12.50 17.52 23.88
C THR A 195 -11.47 17.95 24.94
N SER A 196 -10.38 17.20 25.10
CA SER A 196 -9.30 17.54 26.03
C SER A 196 -8.60 18.84 25.61
N LYS A 197 -8.04 19.56 26.60
CA LYS A 197 -7.30 20.81 26.35
C LYS A 197 -6.09 20.59 25.46
N GLU A 198 -5.43 19.44 25.66
CA GLU A 198 -4.30 18.96 24.87
C GLU A 198 -4.69 18.70 23.41
N SER A 199 -5.80 18.00 23.18
CA SER A 199 -6.33 17.74 21.83
C SER A 199 -6.66 19.03 21.09
N ILE A 200 -7.42 19.93 21.74
CA ILE A 200 -7.84 21.20 21.15
C ILE A 200 -6.64 22.09 20.83
N LEU A 201 -5.62 22.12 21.71
CA LEU A 201 -4.39 22.87 21.48
C LEU A 201 -3.64 22.34 20.24
N LEU A 202 -3.38 21.03 20.20
CA LEU A 202 -2.67 20.41 19.08
C LEU A 202 -3.43 20.60 17.76
N ALA A 203 -4.75 20.37 17.77
CA ALA A 203 -5.60 20.58 16.60
C ALA A 203 -5.53 22.02 16.08
N SER A 204 -5.50 23.00 16.99
CA SER A 204 -5.37 24.42 16.63
C SER A 204 -3.99 24.73 16.01
N ILE A 205 -2.91 24.15 16.55
CA ILE A 205 -1.55 24.33 15.99
C ILE A 205 -1.47 23.76 14.57
N PHE A 206 -1.89 22.50 14.38
CA PHE A 206 -1.91 21.87 13.06
C PHE A 206 -2.81 22.63 12.08
N THR A 207 -4.00 23.05 12.52
CA THR A 207 -4.91 23.87 11.68
C THR A 207 -4.22 25.13 11.18
N ASN A 208 -3.48 25.84 12.04
CA ASN A 208 -2.84 27.09 11.69
C ASN A 208 -1.74 26.87 10.64
N TYR A 209 -0.84 25.92 10.88
CA TYR A 209 0.28 25.63 9.98
C TYR A 209 -0.18 25.04 8.63
N PHE A 210 -1.11 24.09 8.66
CA PHE A 210 -1.57 23.44 7.43
C PHE A 210 -2.35 24.39 6.52
N LYS A 211 -3.10 25.36 7.08
CA LYS A 211 -3.74 26.41 6.27
C LYS A 211 -2.75 27.31 5.55
N GLU A 212 -1.56 27.48 6.12
CA GLU A 212 -0.44 28.21 5.50
C GLU A 212 0.42 27.31 4.59
N GLN A 213 0.01 26.05 4.37
CA GLN A 213 0.78 25.03 3.65
C GLN A 213 2.19 24.81 4.22
N LYS A 214 2.34 24.97 5.54
CA LYS A 214 3.60 24.73 6.23
C LYS A 214 3.61 23.34 6.84
N ASP A 215 4.68 22.61 6.54
CA ASP A 215 5.01 21.37 7.23
C ASP A 215 5.35 21.68 8.70
N LEU A 216 5.21 20.68 9.56
CA LEU A 216 5.57 20.78 10.98
C LEU A 216 6.60 19.72 11.32
N THR A 217 7.64 20.10 12.04
CA THR A 217 8.53 19.13 12.70
C THR A 217 8.06 18.86 14.12
N LEU A 218 8.59 17.79 14.71
CA LEU A 218 8.29 17.44 16.10
C LEU A 218 8.92 18.45 17.06
N GLU A 219 10.12 18.94 16.77
CA GLU A 219 10.80 19.99 17.54
C GLU A 219 10.00 21.29 17.53
N GLU A 220 9.52 21.71 16.36
CA GLU A 220 8.65 22.89 16.23
C GLU A 220 7.35 22.69 17.00
N LEU A 221 6.72 21.51 16.91
CA LEU A 221 5.47 21.24 17.64
C LEU A 221 5.65 21.41 19.16
N ILE A 222 6.74 20.92 19.74
CA ILE A 222 7.03 21.10 21.19
C ILE A 222 7.14 22.58 21.54
N THR A 223 7.84 23.34 20.70
CA THR A 223 7.99 24.80 20.88
C THR A 223 6.63 25.48 20.79
N LEU A 224 5.81 25.12 19.79
CA LEU A 224 4.50 25.68 19.54
C LEU A 224 3.46 25.32 20.61
N ILE A 225 3.63 24.22 21.34
CA ILE A 225 2.79 23.92 22.51
C ILE A 225 3.03 24.94 23.61
N VAL A 226 4.30 25.28 23.88
CA VAL A 226 4.68 26.23 24.92
C VAL A 226 4.36 27.67 24.50
N THR A 227 4.57 28.00 23.23
CA THR A 227 4.31 29.33 22.65
C THR A 227 3.58 29.22 21.31
N PRO A 228 2.26 28.98 21.31
CA PRO A 228 1.47 28.91 20.09
C PRO A 228 1.40 30.28 19.40
N PRO A 229 1.24 30.32 18.06
CA PRO A 229 1.17 31.56 17.28
C PRO A 229 -0.19 32.27 17.40
N PHE A 230 -1.02 31.89 18.37
CA PHE A 230 -2.35 32.44 18.60
C PHE A 230 -2.59 32.71 20.09
N SER A 231 -3.32 33.78 20.39
CA SER A 231 -3.62 34.22 21.75
C SER A 231 -4.97 33.72 22.30
N LYS A 232 -5.80 33.09 21.47
CA LYS A 232 -7.15 32.62 21.82
C LYS A 232 -7.44 31.23 21.27
N ILE A 233 -8.26 30.47 21.99
CA ILE A 233 -8.89 29.22 21.53
C ILE A 233 -10.40 29.38 21.65
N GLY A 234 -11.09 29.35 20.50
CA GLY A 234 -12.50 29.73 20.44
C GLY A 234 -12.70 31.17 20.94
N VAL A 235 -13.51 31.33 21.99
CA VAL A 235 -13.84 32.65 22.57
C VAL A 235 -12.92 33.02 23.74
N PHE A 236 -12.17 32.07 24.28
CA PHE A 236 -11.36 32.25 25.49
C PHE A 236 -9.92 32.61 25.16
N ASP A 237 -9.29 33.43 26.01
CA ASP A 237 -7.85 33.65 25.99
C ASP A 237 -7.11 32.35 26.30
N LEU A 238 -6.01 32.11 25.58
CA LEU A 238 -5.22 30.88 25.68
C LEU A 238 -4.75 30.65 27.12
N GLU A 239 -4.31 31.70 27.81
CA GLU A 239 -3.82 31.59 29.18
C GLU A 239 -4.93 31.20 30.18
N THR A 240 -6.18 31.55 29.88
CA THR A 240 -7.34 31.13 30.68
C THR A 240 -7.76 29.69 30.35
N PHE A 241 -7.71 29.30 29.07
CA PHE A 241 -8.09 27.97 28.62
C PHE A 241 -7.06 26.90 29.03
N PHE A 242 -5.79 27.14 28.72
CA PHE A 242 -4.66 26.26 28.97
C PHE A 242 -3.42 27.09 29.39
N PRO A 243 -3.23 27.31 30.70
CA PRO A 243 -2.16 28.16 31.23
C PRO A 243 -0.76 27.72 30.76
N GLN A 244 0.17 28.66 30.61
CA GLN A 244 1.51 28.39 30.12
C GLN A 244 2.25 27.34 30.97
N SER A 245 2.05 27.35 32.28
CA SER A 245 2.65 26.37 33.20
C SER A 245 2.17 24.94 32.93
N ASP A 246 0.91 24.75 32.57
CA ASP A 246 0.37 23.44 32.23
C ASP A 246 0.72 23.04 30.79
N ARG A 247 0.80 24.00 29.85
CA ARG A 247 1.35 23.78 28.50
C ARG A 247 2.80 23.33 28.54
N LEU A 248 3.62 23.91 29.41
CA LEU A 248 5.01 23.49 29.63
C LEU A 248 5.07 22.05 30.18
N LYS A 249 4.21 21.69 31.15
CA LYS A 249 4.12 20.30 31.63
C LYS A 249 3.75 19.33 30.51
N PHE A 250 2.83 19.73 29.63
CA PHE A 250 2.42 18.92 28.48
C PHE A 250 3.57 18.76 27.48
N ALA A 251 4.26 19.84 27.11
CA ALA A 251 5.44 19.80 26.26
C ALA A 251 6.56 18.90 26.84
N LEU A 252 6.81 18.97 28.15
CA LEU A 252 7.78 18.11 28.83
C LEU A 252 7.40 16.62 28.78
N LYS A 253 6.11 16.28 28.88
CA LYS A 253 5.64 14.89 28.73
C LYS A 253 5.94 14.36 27.32
N ILE A 254 5.63 15.15 26.29
CA ILE A 254 5.94 14.80 24.89
C ILE A 254 7.45 14.64 24.70
N ASN A 255 8.23 15.61 25.17
CA ASN A 255 9.69 15.57 25.07
C ASN A 255 10.30 14.36 25.77
N THR A 256 9.74 13.92 26.90
CA THR A 256 10.22 12.73 27.62
C THR A 256 10.06 11.44 26.79
N ILE A 257 8.99 11.33 26.00
CA ILE A 257 8.80 10.20 25.08
C ILE A 257 9.80 10.27 23.95
N ILE A 258 10.02 11.46 23.39
CA ILE A 258 10.92 11.67 22.25
C ILE A 258 12.38 11.41 22.64
N ALA A 259 12.79 11.94 23.79
CA ALA A 259 14.10 11.72 24.37
C ALA A 259 14.29 10.27 24.88
N SER A 260 13.23 9.45 24.89
CA SER A 260 13.38 8.05 25.24
C SER A 260 14.20 7.31 24.17
N PRO A 261 15.21 6.51 24.56
CA PRO A 261 15.97 5.70 23.61
C PRO A 261 15.08 4.80 22.75
N SER A 262 13.96 4.33 23.31
CA SER A 262 12.96 3.55 22.57
C SER A 262 12.32 4.32 21.40
N PHE A 263 12.06 5.62 21.54
CA PHE A 263 11.39 6.41 20.52
C PHE A 263 12.33 6.91 19.42
N SER A 264 13.63 7.10 19.72
CA SER A 264 14.65 7.45 18.70
C SER A 264 14.61 6.53 17.47
N SER A 265 14.41 5.22 17.71
CA SER A 265 14.29 4.20 16.66
C SER A 265 13.06 4.33 15.75
N TRP A 266 12.10 5.20 16.09
CA TRP A 266 10.94 5.55 15.26
C TRP A 266 11.15 6.81 14.42
N LEU A 267 12.25 7.54 14.68
CA LEU A 267 12.67 8.70 13.90
C LEU A 267 13.65 8.29 12.80
N GLU A 268 14.39 7.21 13.03
CA GLU A 268 15.34 6.61 12.09
C GLU A 268 14.66 5.70 11.06
N GLY A 269 15.28 5.57 9.88
CA GLY A 269 14.88 4.62 8.84
C GLY A 269 14.21 5.25 7.62
N GLU A 270 13.58 4.41 6.81
CA GLU A 270 12.91 4.83 5.58
C GLU A 270 11.64 5.63 5.91
N SER A 271 11.42 6.75 5.23
CA SER A 271 10.19 7.54 5.40
C SER A 271 8.95 6.75 5.02
N LEU A 272 7.87 6.91 5.77
CA LEU A 272 6.57 6.28 5.47
C LEU A 272 5.88 6.95 4.27
N ASP A 273 6.39 6.70 3.06
CA ASP A 273 5.87 7.19 1.78
C ASP A 273 5.23 6.05 0.98
N ILE A 274 3.89 6.05 0.93
CA ILE A 274 3.11 4.98 0.30
C ILE A 274 3.44 4.82 -1.19
N SER A 275 3.71 5.90 -1.93
CA SER A 275 4.06 5.79 -3.36
C SER A 275 5.32 4.94 -3.56
N LYS A 276 6.36 5.22 -2.77
CA LYS A 276 7.65 4.50 -2.83
C LYS A 276 7.58 3.10 -2.23
N MET A 277 6.60 2.86 -1.37
CA MET A 277 6.34 1.56 -0.77
C MET A 277 5.62 0.63 -1.73
N LEU A 278 4.80 1.10 -2.66
CA LEU A 278 4.09 0.21 -3.59
C LEU A 278 4.98 -0.30 -4.73
N TYR A 279 5.83 0.55 -5.30
CA TYR A 279 6.67 0.18 -6.45
C TYR A 279 8.14 0.54 -6.22
N SER A 280 9.05 -0.26 -6.80
CA SER A 280 10.47 0.11 -6.91
C SER A 280 10.67 1.18 -7.99
N GLN A 281 11.86 1.81 -8.00
CA GLN A 281 12.26 2.72 -9.09
C GLN A 281 12.25 2.06 -10.48
N SER A 282 12.38 0.73 -10.53
CA SER A 282 12.30 -0.06 -11.76
C SER A 282 10.86 -0.46 -12.13
N GLY A 283 9.85 -0.02 -11.38
CA GLY A 283 8.44 -0.38 -11.58
C GLY A 283 8.06 -1.77 -11.05
N LYS A 284 8.95 -2.44 -10.30
CA LYS A 284 8.66 -3.76 -9.71
C LYS A 284 7.72 -3.60 -8.51
N ALA A 285 6.68 -4.41 -8.42
CA ALA A 285 5.77 -4.43 -7.27
C ALA A 285 6.51 -4.80 -5.98
N LYS A 286 6.14 -4.15 -4.88
CA LYS A 286 6.68 -4.43 -3.55
C LYS A 286 5.62 -5.08 -2.66
N VAL A 287 6.07 -6.03 -1.85
CA VAL A 287 5.28 -6.69 -0.80
C VAL A 287 5.91 -6.33 0.53
N ASN A 288 5.30 -5.36 1.21
CA ASN A 288 5.83 -4.79 2.44
C ASN A 288 5.06 -5.29 3.64
N ILE A 289 5.78 -5.94 4.55
CA ILE A 289 5.23 -6.54 5.77
C ILE A 289 5.67 -5.69 6.95
N PHE A 290 4.72 -5.00 7.57
CA PHE A 290 4.91 -4.26 8.81
C PHE A 290 4.69 -5.22 9.98
N SER A 291 5.78 -5.79 10.47
CA SER A 291 5.75 -6.64 11.67
C SER A 291 5.70 -5.75 12.90
N ILE A 292 4.58 -5.83 13.63
CA ILE A 292 4.32 -5.04 14.84
C ILE A 292 4.18 -5.93 16.09
N ALA A 293 4.52 -7.21 15.98
CA ALA A 293 4.40 -8.18 17.06
C ALA A 293 5.25 -7.83 18.30
N HIS A 294 6.36 -7.11 18.13
CA HIS A 294 7.22 -6.68 19.23
C HIS A 294 6.74 -5.42 19.97
N LEU A 295 5.78 -4.70 19.40
CA LEU A 295 5.24 -3.47 19.98
C LEU A 295 4.19 -3.81 21.04
N ASN A 296 4.03 -2.92 22.02
CA ASN A 296 2.89 -2.98 22.96
C ASN A 296 1.59 -2.48 22.30
N ASP A 297 0.43 -2.70 22.92
CA ASP A 297 -0.87 -2.41 22.31
C ASP A 297 -1.04 -0.94 21.92
N SER A 298 -0.60 0.01 22.77
CA SER A 298 -0.66 1.44 22.46
C SER A 298 0.22 1.82 21.26
N GLN A 299 1.45 1.29 21.20
CA GLN A 299 2.38 1.50 20.08
C GLN A 299 1.86 0.87 18.78
N ARG A 300 1.24 -0.32 18.85
CA ARG A 300 0.61 -0.95 17.69
C ARG A 300 -0.54 -0.10 17.16
N MET A 301 -1.45 0.33 18.04
CA MET A 301 -2.58 1.19 17.69
C MET A 301 -2.12 2.49 17.04
N PHE A 302 -1.10 3.13 17.63
CA PHE A 302 -0.47 4.32 17.09
C PHE A 302 0.05 4.11 15.66
N PHE A 303 0.90 3.09 15.46
CA PHE A 303 1.49 2.81 14.16
C PHE A 303 0.44 2.49 13.09
N VAL A 304 -0.52 1.62 13.41
CA VAL A 304 -1.60 1.24 12.49
C VAL A 304 -2.39 2.48 12.08
N THR A 305 -2.73 3.36 13.02
CA THR A 305 -3.50 4.58 12.73
C THR A 305 -2.75 5.49 11.76
N ILE A 306 -1.46 5.73 11.97
CA ILE A 306 -0.65 6.54 11.07
C ILE A 306 -0.55 5.91 9.69
N LEU A 307 -0.27 4.60 9.62
CA LEU A 307 -0.17 3.88 8.35
C LEU A 307 -1.46 3.99 7.53
N LEU A 308 -2.62 3.77 8.16
CA LEU A 308 -3.92 3.88 7.47
C LEU A 308 -4.17 5.32 6.97
N ASN A 309 -3.80 6.33 7.74
CA ASN A 309 -3.93 7.73 7.31
C ASN A 309 -3.00 8.08 6.16
N GLN A 310 -1.76 7.58 6.15
CA GLN A 310 -0.85 7.76 5.01
C GLN A 310 -1.39 7.10 3.75
N ILE A 311 -1.98 5.90 3.86
CA ILE A 311 -2.65 5.24 2.74
C ILE A 311 -3.84 6.08 2.25
N LEU A 312 -4.66 6.64 3.14
CA LEU A 312 -5.76 7.52 2.76
C LEU A 312 -5.29 8.81 2.06
N ALA A 313 -4.25 9.46 2.59
CA ALA A 313 -3.68 10.67 2.00
C ALA A 313 -3.10 10.38 0.61
N TRP A 314 -2.42 9.25 0.46
CA TRP A 314 -1.94 8.78 -0.84
C TRP A 314 -3.08 8.46 -1.80
N MET A 315 -4.09 7.70 -1.36
CA MET A 315 -5.25 7.28 -2.15
C MET A 315 -5.98 8.48 -2.76
N ARG A 316 -6.21 9.55 -1.98
CA ARG A 316 -6.93 10.74 -2.44
C ARG A 316 -6.21 11.52 -3.55
N ARG A 317 -4.90 11.34 -3.70
CA ARG A 317 -4.11 11.94 -4.79
C ARG A 317 -4.18 11.14 -6.10
N GLN A 318 -4.67 9.90 -6.02
CA GLN A 318 -4.77 9.01 -7.17
C GLN A 318 -5.98 9.33 -8.04
N GLU A 319 -5.85 9.05 -9.33
CA GLU A 319 -6.98 9.07 -10.25
C GLU A 319 -7.84 7.82 -10.05
N GLY A 320 -9.16 7.97 -10.24
CA GLY A 320 -10.10 6.86 -10.12
C GLY A 320 -9.84 5.79 -11.18
N THR A 321 -10.03 4.53 -10.80
CA THR A 321 -9.72 3.37 -11.65
C THR A 321 -10.73 2.23 -11.44
N THR A 322 -10.82 1.35 -12.43
CA THR A 322 -11.58 0.10 -12.36
C THR A 322 -10.67 -1.13 -12.20
N SER A 323 -9.36 -0.93 -12.12
CA SER A 323 -8.35 -1.97 -11.98
C SER A 323 -7.84 -2.05 -10.56
N LEU A 324 -7.45 -3.26 -10.13
CA LEU A 324 -6.81 -3.45 -8.83
C LEU A 324 -5.34 -3.01 -8.91
N LYS A 325 -5.00 -1.96 -8.17
CA LYS A 325 -3.67 -1.33 -8.13
C LYS A 325 -2.82 -1.76 -6.94
N ALA A 326 -3.44 -2.01 -5.78
CA ALA A 326 -2.73 -2.36 -4.57
C ALA A 326 -3.62 -3.12 -3.59
N LEU A 327 -3.00 -3.89 -2.69
CA LEU A 327 -3.67 -4.53 -1.56
C LEU A 327 -3.21 -3.96 -0.22
N LEU A 328 -4.17 -3.72 0.66
CA LEU A 328 -3.95 -3.57 2.09
C LEU A 328 -4.44 -4.85 2.76
N TYR A 329 -3.54 -5.60 3.39
CA TYR A 329 -3.88 -6.77 4.20
C TYR A 329 -3.61 -6.49 5.66
N MET A 330 -4.54 -6.85 6.55
CA MET A 330 -4.33 -6.79 7.99
C MET A 330 -4.67 -8.12 8.63
N ASP A 331 -3.65 -8.78 9.20
CA ASP A 331 -3.90 -9.94 10.06
C ASP A 331 -4.44 -9.47 11.41
N GLU A 332 -5.43 -10.17 11.94
CA GLU A 332 -6.10 -9.89 13.21
C GLU A 332 -6.54 -8.43 13.43
N ILE A 333 -7.76 -8.10 13.01
CA ILE A 333 -8.38 -6.78 13.23
C ILE A 333 -9.00 -6.58 14.63
N PHE A 334 -8.93 -7.58 15.51
CA PHE A 334 -9.45 -7.47 16.87
C PHE A 334 -8.79 -6.30 17.62
N GLY A 335 -9.59 -5.49 18.32
CA GLY A 335 -9.15 -4.26 18.99
C GLY A 335 -9.05 -3.02 18.10
N TYR A 336 -8.78 -3.18 16.80
CA TYR A 336 -8.70 -2.08 15.83
C TYR A 336 -10.04 -1.72 15.18
N PHE A 337 -10.97 -2.67 15.14
CA PHE A 337 -12.30 -2.51 14.55
C PHE A 337 -13.47 -3.01 15.42
N PRO A 338 -13.54 -2.61 16.70
CA PRO A 338 -14.57 -3.08 17.62
C PRO A 338 -15.96 -2.54 17.25
N PRO A 339 -17.06 -3.23 17.61
CA PRO A 339 -18.42 -2.82 17.26
C PRO A 339 -18.88 -1.54 17.96
N GLN A 340 -18.51 -1.34 19.23
CA GLN A 340 -19.00 -0.22 20.05
C GLN A 340 -17.96 0.88 20.27
N ALA A 341 -16.71 0.51 20.55
CA ALA A 341 -15.65 1.49 20.75
C ALA A 341 -15.24 2.14 19.42
N ASN A 342 -14.64 3.33 19.50
CA ASN A 342 -14.13 4.07 18.35
C ASN A 342 -12.63 4.36 18.52
N PRO A 343 -11.76 3.33 18.46
CA PRO A 343 -10.32 3.55 18.51
C PRO A 343 -9.85 4.38 17.29
N PRO A 344 -8.70 5.07 17.37
CA PRO A 344 -8.21 5.95 16.31
C PRO A 344 -8.08 5.27 14.93
N SER A 345 -7.81 3.96 14.89
CA SER A 345 -7.72 3.17 13.65
C SER A 345 -9.08 2.94 12.95
N LYS A 346 -10.21 3.04 13.67
CA LYS A 346 -11.52 2.62 13.16
C LYS A 346 -12.02 3.51 12.04
N GLN A 347 -11.96 4.83 12.21
CA GLN A 347 -12.44 5.78 11.19
C GLN A 347 -11.63 5.69 9.88
N PRO A 348 -10.29 5.71 9.90
CA PRO A 348 -9.51 5.52 8.68
C PRO A 348 -9.84 4.21 7.95
N MET A 349 -10.01 3.11 8.70
CA MET A 349 -10.37 1.81 8.11
C MET A 349 -11.78 1.81 7.52
N LEU A 350 -12.76 2.45 8.16
CA LEU A 350 -14.10 2.63 7.59
C LEU A 350 -14.07 3.43 6.30
N THR A 351 -13.26 4.51 6.24
CA THR A 351 -13.10 5.32 5.04
C THR A 351 -12.49 4.51 3.90
N LEU A 352 -11.45 3.71 4.19
CA LEU A 352 -10.88 2.79 3.20
C LEU A 352 -11.94 1.81 2.69
N LEU A 353 -12.66 1.11 3.56
CA LEU A 353 -13.70 0.16 3.14
C LEU A 353 -14.85 0.79 2.33
N LYS A 354 -15.07 2.11 2.43
CA LYS A 354 -16.11 2.82 1.67
C LYS A 354 -15.61 3.39 0.34
N GLN A 355 -14.37 3.88 0.31
CA GLN A 355 -13.86 4.71 -0.79
C GLN A 355 -12.73 4.06 -1.57
N ALA A 356 -11.95 3.14 -0.98
CA ALA A 356 -10.75 2.58 -1.58
C ALA A 356 -11.00 1.86 -2.91
N ARG A 357 -12.19 1.29 -3.09
CA ARG A 357 -12.66 0.67 -4.34
C ARG A 357 -12.46 1.55 -5.57
N SER A 358 -12.84 2.83 -5.50
CA SER A 358 -12.78 3.74 -6.67
C SER A 358 -11.35 4.11 -7.05
N PHE A 359 -10.39 3.86 -6.18
CA PHE A 359 -8.97 4.15 -6.39
C PHE A 359 -8.14 2.87 -6.61
N GLY A 360 -8.79 1.72 -6.78
CA GLY A 360 -8.10 0.48 -7.10
C GLY A 360 -7.42 -0.20 -5.91
N ILE A 361 -7.78 0.16 -4.67
CA ILE A 361 -7.18 -0.44 -3.47
C ILE A 361 -8.13 -1.50 -2.90
N GLY A 362 -7.68 -2.75 -2.86
CA GLY A 362 -8.38 -3.84 -2.20
C GLY A 362 -7.96 -3.96 -0.74
N VAL A 363 -8.92 -4.13 0.17
CA VAL A 363 -8.65 -4.31 1.61
C VAL A 363 -9.01 -5.73 1.99
N ILE A 364 -8.09 -6.45 2.64
CA ILE A 364 -8.30 -7.82 3.12
C ILE A 364 -8.10 -7.81 4.64
N LEU A 365 -9.18 -8.11 5.36
CA LEU A 365 -9.18 -8.09 6.83
C LEU A 365 -9.34 -9.51 7.37
N SER A 366 -8.45 -9.93 8.27
CA SER A 366 -8.58 -11.22 8.97
C SER A 366 -8.87 -11.06 10.45
N THR A 367 -9.62 -11.99 11.04
CA THR A 367 -9.86 -12.04 12.49
C THR A 367 -10.04 -13.46 13.00
N GLN A 368 -9.51 -13.73 14.20
CA GLN A 368 -9.78 -14.95 14.96
C GLN A 368 -10.99 -14.83 15.88
N ASN A 369 -11.45 -13.59 16.13
CA ASN A 369 -12.46 -13.25 17.10
C ASN A 369 -13.67 -12.64 16.38
N PRO A 370 -14.57 -13.47 15.83
CA PRO A 370 -15.68 -12.98 15.02
C PRO A 370 -16.75 -12.23 15.84
N VAL A 371 -16.80 -12.37 17.17
CA VAL A 371 -17.83 -11.72 17.98
C VAL A 371 -17.58 -10.22 18.14
N ASP A 372 -16.32 -9.82 18.28
CA ASP A 372 -15.90 -8.49 18.68
C ASP A 372 -15.44 -7.61 17.50
N ILE A 373 -16.13 -7.71 16.37
CA ILE A 373 -15.89 -6.89 15.17
C ILE A 373 -17.13 -6.11 14.73
N ASP A 374 -16.94 -4.95 14.13
CA ASP A 374 -18.02 -4.12 13.57
C ASP A 374 -18.51 -4.64 12.21
N TYR A 375 -19.46 -5.57 12.21
CA TYR A 375 -20.08 -6.09 10.97
C TYR A 375 -20.80 -5.03 10.14
N LYS A 376 -21.28 -3.94 10.74
CA LYS A 376 -21.91 -2.85 9.97
C LYS A 376 -20.86 -2.15 9.13
N GLY A 377 -19.68 -1.92 9.70
CA GLY A 377 -18.52 -1.39 8.97
C GLY A 377 -18.02 -2.32 7.86
N LEU A 378 -18.09 -3.64 8.09
CA LEU A 378 -17.70 -4.65 7.11
C LEU A 378 -18.76 -4.90 6.01
N SER A 379 -19.90 -4.20 6.02
CA SER A 379 -20.97 -4.40 5.02
C SER A 379 -20.54 -4.10 3.58
N ASN A 380 -19.49 -3.30 3.38
CA ASN A 380 -18.91 -3.02 2.06
C ASN A 380 -18.01 -4.14 1.52
N ILE A 381 -17.78 -5.21 2.30
CA ILE A 381 -16.98 -6.36 1.88
C ILE A 381 -17.81 -7.29 0.98
N GLY A 382 -17.37 -7.45 -0.26
CA GLY A 382 -18.02 -8.30 -1.25
C GLY A 382 -17.60 -9.77 -1.18
N THR A 383 -16.40 -10.10 -0.70
CA THR A 383 -15.94 -11.49 -0.55
C THR A 383 -15.70 -11.88 0.91
N TRP A 384 -16.34 -12.96 1.37
CA TRP A 384 -16.18 -13.51 2.72
C TRP A 384 -15.65 -14.93 2.64
N PHE A 385 -14.48 -15.16 3.23
CA PHE A 385 -13.88 -16.46 3.44
C PHE A 385 -14.07 -16.87 4.91
N ILE A 386 -14.86 -17.91 5.14
CA ILE A 386 -15.27 -18.31 6.48
C ILE A 386 -14.76 -19.72 6.74
N GLY A 387 -13.72 -19.81 7.56
CA GLY A 387 -13.20 -21.07 8.04
C GLY A 387 -14.04 -21.63 9.19
N ARG A 388 -13.59 -22.76 9.73
CA ARG A 388 -14.23 -23.42 10.87
C ARG A 388 -14.47 -22.45 12.05
N LEU A 389 -15.66 -22.55 12.67
CA LEU A 389 -16.06 -21.88 13.91
C LEU A 389 -16.52 -22.91 14.96
N GLN A 390 -16.24 -22.65 16.23
CA GLN A 390 -16.33 -23.65 17.31
C GLN A 390 -17.54 -23.38 18.19
N THR A 391 -17.77 -22.12 18.55
CA THR A 391 -18.85 -21.74 19.45
C THR A 391 -20.12 -21.38 18.67
N LYS A 392 -21.29 -21.66 19.25
CA LYS A 392 -22.57 -21.30 18.64
C LYS A 392 -22.70 -19.78 18.46
N GLN A 393 -22.19 -19.01 19.41
CA GLN A 393 -22.23 -17.55 19.38
C GLN A 393 -21.41 -16.99 18.20
N ASP A 394 -20.22 -17.54 17.93
CA ASP A 394 -19.41 -17.14 16.77
C ASP A 394 -20.17 -17.39 15.46
N ILE A 395 -20.78 -18.57 15.35
CA ILE A 395 -21.52 -18.99 14.15
C ILE A 395 -22.74 -18.08 13.94
N GLU A 396 -23.55 -17.87 14.96
CA GLU A 396 -24.73 -16.99 14.89
C GLU A 396 -24.34 -15.56 14.50
N LYS A 397 -23.29 -15.02 15.10
CA LYS A 397 -22.83 -13.66 14.82
C LYS A 397 -22.37 -13.49 13.36
N VAL A 398 -21.60 -14.45 12.85
CA VAL A 398 -21.15 -14.45 11.46
C VAL A 398 -22.33 -14.59 10.51
N ILE A 399 -23.26 -15.50 10.78
CA ILE A 399 -24.47 -15.69 9.95
C ILE A 399 -25.32 -14.42 9.92
N ASP A 400 -25.53 -13.76 11.05
CA ASP A 400 -26.29 -12.52 11.11
C ASP A 400 -25.59 -11.38 10.36
N GLY A 401 -24.26 -11.28 10.47
CA GLY A 401 -23.44 -10.37 9.68
C GLY A 401 -23.63 -10.60 8.17
N LEU A 402 -23.54 -11.85 7.72
CA LEU A 402 -23.72 -12.22 6.30
C LEU A 402 -25.14 -11.99 5.81
N SER A 403 -26.14 -12.21 6.66
CA SER A 403 -27.56 -12.05 6.31
C SER A 403 -27.93 -10.57 6.14
N SER A 404 -27.30 -9.68 6.90
CA SER A 404 -27.46 -8.23 6.73
C SER A 404 -26.85 -7.69 5.42
N ALA A 405 -25.99 -8.48 4.76
CA ALA A 405 -25.32 -8.14 3.52
C ALA A 405 -25.94 -8.79 2.26
N SER A 406 -27.04 -9.55 2.36
CA SER A 406 -27.68 -10.18 1.18
C SER A 406 -29.16 -10.54 1.41
N GLU A 407 -30.04 -10.12 0.49
CA GLU A 407 -31.49 -10.40 0.52
C GLU A 407 -31.88 -11.82 0.05
N ASN A 408 -30.95 -12.61 -0.51
CA ASN A 408 -31.27 -13.92 -1.09
C ASN A 408 -30.88 -15.12 -0.20
N GLY A 409 -31.90 -15.74 0.42
CA GLY A 409 -32.13 -17.18 0.32
C GLY A 409 -31.17 -18.18 0.98
N LEU A 410 -30.34 -17.79 1.95
CA LEU A 410 -29.50 -18.76 2.65
C LEU A 410 -30.27 -19.46 3.78
N ASN A 411 -30.34 -20.79 3.71
CA ASN A 411 -30.85 -21.59 4.82
C ASN A 411 -29.87 -21.50 6.01
N LYS A 412 -30.18 -20.62 6.98
CA LYS A 412 -29.35 -20.38 8.17
C LYS A 412 -28.95 -21.67 8.90
N GLN A 413 -29.81 -22.69 8.88
CA GLN A 413 -29.55 -23.96 9.56
C GLN A 413 -28.47 -24.79 8.85
N GLU A 414 -28.49 -24.84 7.52
CA GLU A 414 -27.49 -25.57 6.72
C GLU A 414 -26.10 -24.92 6.83
N LEU A 415 -26.03 -23.59 6.78
CA LEU A 415 -24.78 -22.85 6.98
C LEU A 415 -24.20 -23.03 8.38
N SER A 416 -25.05 -23.01 9.41
CA SER A 416 -24.62 -23.23 10.80
C SER A 416 -23.99 -24.61 10.98
N LEU A 417 -24.63 -25.65 10.41
CA LEU A 417 -24.10 -27.02 10.43
C LEU A 417 -22.79 -27.14 9.64
N ALA A 418 -22.70 -26.52 8.46
CA ALA A 418 -21.49 -26.53 7.65
C ALA A 418 -20.31 -25.86 8.40
N LEU A 419 -20.53 -24.69 9.00
CA LEU A 419 -19.49 -23.93 9.71
C LEU A 419 -18.92 -24.67 10.92
N GLY A 420 -19.76 -25.42 11.65
CA GLY A 420 -19.32 -26.24 12.79
C GLY A 420 -18.54 -27.51 12.39
N THR A 421 -18.76 -28.02 11.18
CA THR A 421 -18.19 -29.30 10.71
C THR A 421 -17.04 -29.16 9.70
N LEU A 422 -16.74 -27.93 9.24
CA LEU A 422 -15.62 -27.65 8.35
C LEU A 422 -14.30 -28.24 8.87
N ALA A 423 -13.59 -28.95 8.00
CA ALA A 423 -12.23 -29.39 8.28
C ALA A 423 -11.26 -28.19 8.39
N LYS A 424 -10.10 -28.43 9.00
CA LYS A 424 -9.01 -27.46 9.01
C LYS A 424 -8.59 -27.14 7.56
N ARG A 425 -8.27 -25.88 7.27
CA ARG A 425 -7.94 -25.37 5.91
C ARG A 425 -9.09 -25.40 4.91
N ASN A 426 -10.32 -25.71 5.34
CA ASN A 426 -11.50 -25.59 4.52
C ASN A 426 -12.25 -24.30 4.84
N PHE A 427 -12.74 -23.65 3.80
CA PHE A 427 -13.43 -22.38 3.86
C PHE A 427 -14.71 -22.41 3.05
N ILE A 428 -15.71 -21.70 3.56
CA ILE A 428 -16.88 -21.27 2.81
C ILE A 428 -16.55 -19.91 2.19
N MET A 429 -16.69 -19.80 0.86
CA MET A 429 -16.55 -18.55 0.12
C MET A 429 -17.93 -18.03 -0.26
N LYS A 430 -18.26 -16.83 0.21
CA LYS A 430 -19.40 -16.05 -0.28
C LYS A 430 -18.85 -14.83 -1.02
N ASN A 431 -19.13 -14.73 -2.30
CA ASN A 431 -18.72 -13.61 -3.14
C ASN A 431 -19.98 -12.96 -3.72
N ILE A 432 -20.11 -11.64 -3.62
CA ILE A 432 -21.25 -10.87 -4.15
C ILE A 432 -21.37 -10.96 -5.67
N ASN A 433 -20.26 -11.22 -6.36
CA ASN A 433 -20.22 -11.37 -7.82
C ASN A 433 -20.57 -12.81 -8.27
N GLU A 434 -20.80 -13.74 -7.34
CA GLU A 434 -21.19 -15.12 -7.64
C GLU A 434 -22.57 -15.46 -7.04
N GLU A 435 -23.38 -16.23 -7.76
CA GLU A 435 -24.73 -16.61 -7.30
C GLU A 435 -24.72 -17.66 -6.18
N SER A 436 -23.68 -18.51 -6.14
CA SER A 436 -23.61 -19.67 -5.25
C SER A 436 -22.46 -19.57 -4.26
N ILE A 437 -22.72 -19.97 -3.02
CA ILE A 437 -21.66 -20.21 -2.04
C ILE A 437 -20.83 -21.42 -2.45
N LYS A 438 -19.50 -21.30 -2.37
CA LYS A 438 -18.56 -22.38 -2.64
C LYS A 438 -17.88 -22.84 -1.36
N THR A 439 -17.51 -24.12 -1.31
CA THR A 439 -16.69 -24.67 -0.22
C THR A 439 -15.42 -25.26 -0.81
N PHE A 440 -14.27 -24.86 -0.28
CA PHE A 440 -12.97 -25.26 -0.82
C PHE A 440 -11.95 -25.52 0.27
N GLU A 441 -10.93 -26.31 -0.07
CA GLU A 441 -9.70 -26.49 0.71
C GLU A 441 -8.62 -25.58 0.13
N THR A 442 -7.93 -24.81 0.98
CA THR A 442 -6.86 -23.92 0.53
C THR A 442 -5.73 -24.69 -0.13
N ARG A 443 -5.14 -24.14 -1.18
CA ARG A 443 -3.94 -24.73 -1.81
C ARG A 443 -2.76 -24.75 -0.84
N TRP A 444 -1.77 -25.60 -1.15
CA TRP A 444 -0.46 -25.51 -0.54
C TRP A 444 0.19 -24.15 -0.86
N ALA A 445 0.69 -23.49 0.17
CA ALA A 445 1.41 -22.23 0.05
C ALA A 445 2.77 -22.46 -0.63
N LEU A 446 3.21 -21.48 -1.43
CA LEU A 446 4.53 -21.53 -2.06
C LEU A 446 5.63 -21.15 -1.07
N SER A 447 5.29 -20.33 -0.08
CA SER A 447 6.14 -19.89 1.02
C SER A 447 6.11 -20.91 2.16
N TYR A 448 7.25 -21.13 2.82
CA TYR A 448 7.32 -22.05 3.96
C TYR A 448 6.62 -21.46 5.19
N LEU A 449 5.51 -22.09 5.60
CA LEU A 449 4.70 -21.70 6.76
C LEU A 449 5.31 -22.23 8.07
N LYS A 450 6.36 -21.57 8.57
CA LYS A 450 6.98 -21.90 9.86
C LYS A 450 6.09 -21.51 11.06
N GLY A 451 5.40 -20.39 10.95
CA GLY A 451 4.78 -19.69 12.08
C GLY A 451 5.46 -18.34 12.36
N PRO A 452 5.27 -17.74 13.54
CA PRO A 452 5.82 -16.41 13.83
C PRO A 452 7.36 -16.40 13.83
N LEU A 453 7.98 -15.45 13.12
CA LEU A 453 9.42 -15.28 13.14
C LEU A 453 9.89 -14.43 14.33
N SER A 454 11.00 -14.83 14.95
CA SER A 454 11.68 -14.06 16.00
C SER A 454 12.40 -12.83 15.42
N LYS A 455 12.76 -11.87 16.28
CA LYS A 455 13.55 -10.70 15.86
C LYS A 455 14.88 -11.08 15.20
N ASP A 456 15.55 -12.11 15.71
CA ASP A 456 16.82 -12.58 15.14
C ASP A 456 16.64 -13.25 13.78
N ALA A 457 15.54 -13.99 13.61
CA ALA A 457 15.16 -14.56 12.32
C ALA A 457 14.89 -13.45 11.28
N ILE A 458 14.13 -12.42 11.66
CA ILE A 458 13.89 -11.25 10.80
C ILE A 458 15.21 -10.54 10.47
N LYS A 459 16.11 -10.37 11.45
CA LYS A 459 17.42 -9.76 11.24
C LYS A 459 18.24 -10.50 10.20
N LYS A 460 18.25 -11.84 10.26
CA LYS A 460 18.92 -12.69 9.28
C LYS A 460 18.30 -12.57 7.88
N LEU A 461 16.97 -12.52 7.77
CA LEU A 461 16.29 -12.35 6.48
C LEU A 461 16.56 -10.98 5.83
N MET A 462 16.66 -9.93 6.64
CA MET A 462 16.75 -8.54 6.15
C MET A 462 18.17 -7.98 6.06
N GLU A 463 19.20 -8.77 6.39
CA GLU A 463 20.60 -8.32 6.46
C GLU A 463 21.08 -7.63 5.18
N ASN A 464 20.83 -8.25 4.01
CA ASN A 464 21.22 -7.68 2.72
C ASN A 464 20.53 -6.34 2.42
N LYS A 465 19.24 -6.21 2.75
CA LYS A 465 18.48 -4.98 2.51
C LYS A 465 18.89 -3.84 3.44
N LYS A 466 19.23 -4.16 4.69
CA LYS A 466 19.72 -3.16 5.65
C LYS A 466 21.04 -2.54 5.20
N ASN A 467 21.99 -3.36 4.78
CA ASN A 467 23.31 -2.90 4.34
C ASN A 467 23.26 -1.98 3.11
N ASN A 468 22.26 -2.17 2.25
CA ASN A 468 22.02 -1.27 1.11
C ASN A 468 21.33 0.03 1.51
N SER A 469 20.55 0.03 2.61
CA SER A 469 19.86 1.23 3.13
C SER A 469 20.83 2.15 3.89
N THR A 470 21.73 1.60 4.72
CA THR A 470 22.72 2.39 5.48
C THR A 470 23.75 3.10 4.59
N LYS A 471 24.21 2.46 3.50
CA LYS A 471 25.17 3.10 2.56
C LYS A 471 24.64 4.39 1.91
N ASN A 472 23.33 4.45 1.61
CA ASN A 472 22.72 5.65 1.01
C ASN A 472 22.50 6.79 2.02
N LEU A 473 22.53 6.51 3.34
CA LEU A 473 22.36 7.51 4.40
C LEU A 473 23.71 8.15 4.81
N GLU A 474 24.80 7.38 4.80
CA GLU A 474 26.15 7.86 5.15
C GLU A 474 26.71 8.88 4.14
N GLU A 475 26.37 8.77 2.85
CA GLU A 475 26.77 9.75 1.82
C GLU A 475 26.06 11.11 1.94
N LYS A 476 24.95 11.22 2.69
CA LYS A 476 24.21 12.49 2.87
C LYS A 476 24.57 13.28 4.12
N ASN A 477 25.13 12.63 5.15
CA ASN A 477 25.38 13.26 6.45
C ASN A 477 26.81 13.83 6.61
N SER A 478 27.63 13.84 5.57
CA SER A 478 29.04 14.23 5.64
C SER A 478 29.32 15.75 5.54
N GLU A 479 28.29 16.61 5.43
CA GLU A 479 28.49 18.05 5.17
C GLU A 479 28.16 19.03 6.33
N ALA A 480 27.72 18.57 7.50
CA ALA A 480 27.39 19.49 8.60
C ALA A 480 28.50 19.54 9.67
N ASN A 481 29.49 20.43 9.50
CA ASN A 481 30.36 20.87 10.59
C ASN A 481 29.67 22.02 11.35
N GLU A 482 29.55 21.93 12.68
CA GLU A 482 29.07 23.04 13.52
C GLU A 482 29.99 24.27 13.41
N PRO A 483 29.46 25.49 13.18
CA PRO A 483 30.28 26.68 13.03
C PRO A 483 30.76 27.25 14.39
N PHE A 484 32.01 27.72 14.43
CA PHE A 484 32.63 28.40 15.57
C PHE A 484 32.20 29.87 15.65
N ILE A 485 31.74 30.35 16.82
CA ILE A 485 31.31 31.75 17.04
C ILE A 485 32.54 32.65 17.29
N ASP A 486 32.80 33.61 16.40
CA ASP A 486 33.90 34.59 16.55
C ASP A 486 33.42 35.90 17.18
N VAL A 487 33.49 35.95 18.51
CA VAL A 487 33.10 37.10 19.34
C VAL A 487 33.90 38.38 19.00
N SER A 488 35.09 38.26 18.42
CA SER A 488 35.97 39.42 18.14
C SER A 488 35.46 40.33 17.01
N LYS A 489 34.52 39.84 16.18
CA LYS A 489 33.97 40.55 15.02
C LYS A 489 32.70 41.35 15.32
N GLY A 490 32.08 41.17 16.48
CA GLY A 490 30.85 41.87 16.85
C GLY A 490 31.10 43.36 17.15
N LYS A 491 30.55 44.25 16.32
CA LYS A 491 30.60 45.71 16.49
C LYS A 491 29.22 46.31 16.80
N SER A 492 29.19 47.61 17.15
CA SER A 492 27.93 48.37 17.20
C SER A 492 27.28 48.40 15.81
N LYS A 493 25.95 48.43 15.77
CA LYS A 493 25.17 48.41 14.52
C LYS A 493 25.71 49.42 13.49
N PRO A 494 26.04 48.97 12.26
CA PRO A 494 26.47 49.88 11.20
C PRO A 494 25.32 50.81 10.79
N ILE A 495 25.63 52.06 10.49
CA ILE A 495 24.63 53.03 9.99
C ILE A 495 24.32 52.68 8.54
N ILE A 496 23.10 52.21 8.29
CA ILE A 496 22.62 51.91 6.94
C ILE A 496 21.94 53.16 6.39
N VAL A 497 22.53 53.75 5.34
CA VAL A 497 22.06 55.00 4.73
C VAL A 497 21.08 54.76 3.57
N SER A 498 21.00 53.52 3.09
CA SER A 498 20.06 53.08 2.06
C SER A 498 18.69 52.77 2.66
N ASN A 499 17.60 52.95 1.90
CA ASN A 499 16.24 52.60 2.31
C ASN A 499 15.96 51.07 2.30
N ILE A 500 16.98 50.23 2.46
CA ILE A 500 16.82 48.78 2.51
C ILE A 500 16.12 48.38 3.81
N LYS A 501 15.10 47.52 3.72
CA LYS A 501 14.40 47.02 4.90
C LYS A 501 15.28 46.04 5.65
N GLU A 502 15.33 46.17 6.97
CA GLU A 502 16.06 45.29 7.85
C GLU A 502 15.14 44.26 8.48
N LYS A 503 15.61 43.02 8.55
CA LYS A 503 14.97 41.86 9.17
C LYS A 503 15.95 41.18 10.10
N TYR A 504 15.45 40.52 11.14
CA TYR A 504 16.28 39.84 12.13
C TYR A 504 15.82 38.40 12.33
N SER A 505 16.79 37.48 12.45
CA SER A 505 16.58 36.08 12.79
C SER A 505 17.44 35.75 14.01
N TYR A 506 16.79 35.35 15.09
CA TYR A 506 17.43 34.93 16.34
C TYR A 506 17.18 33.43 16.53
N SER A 507 18.25 32.66 16.67
CA SER A 507 18.21 31.21 16.84
C SER A 507 18.30 30.79 18.30
N SER A 508 18.79 31.68 19.19
CA SER A 508 19.03 31.38 20.59
C SER A 508 18.28 32.33 21.55
N GLN A 509 18.37 32.01 22.85
CA GLN A 509 17.99 32.92 23.95
C GLN A 509 19.23 33.39 24.71
N ASN A 510 20.28 33.80 23.98
CA ASN A 510 21.53 34.27 24.57
C ASN A 510 21.40 35.67 25.19
N ASN A 511 22.34 35.99 26.10
CA ASN A 511 22.46 37.32 26.70
C ASN A 511 23.08 38.37 25.75
N ALA A 512 23.71 37.91 24.67
CA ALA A 512 24.30 38.73 23.60
C ALA A 512 24.17 37.98 22.28
N TYR A 513 23.78 38.69 21.22
CA TYR A 513 23.53 38.13 19.90
C TYR A 513 24.58 38.63 18.91
N TYR A 514 25.25 37.72 18.20
CA TYR A 514 26.23 38.08 17.16
C TYR A 514 25.60 37.87 15.79
N MET A 515 25.31 38.97 15.10
CA MET A 515 24.50 39.04 13.90
C MET A 515 25.36 39.17 12.66
N GLN A 516 25.22 38.20 11.76
CA GLN A 516 25.81 38.21 10.43
C GLN A 516 24.83 38.82 9.41
N GLY A 517 25.36 39.55 8.43
CA GLY A 517 24.56 40.14 7.37
C GLY A 517 24.32 39.15 6.24
N TYR A 518 23.08 39.08 5.77
CA TYR A 518 22.66 38.35 4.58
C TYR A 518 21.77 39.26 3.73
N LEU A 519 21.81 39.11 2.41
CA LEU A 519 20.76 39.66 1.55
C LEU A 519 19.68 38.63 1.33
N LEU A 520 18.45 38.98 1.71
CA LEU A 520 17.26 38.21 1.46
C LEU A 520 16.66 38.65 0.11
N PHE A 521 16.48 37.70 -0.80
CA PHE A 521 15.90 37.90 -2.12
C PHE A 521 14.57 37.18 -2.19
N SER A 522 13.49 37.91 -2.49
CA SER A 522 12.17 37.32 -2.68
C SER A 522 11.47 37.84 -3.93
N CYS A 523 10.78 36.98 -4.67
CA CYS A 523 9.89 37.38 -5.77
C CYS A 523 8.80 36.34 -6.02
N ASN A 524 7.73 36.77 -6.68
CA ASN A 524 6.72 35.87 -7.23
C ASN A 524 7.02 35.57 -8.71
N VAL A 525 6.89 34.31 -9.10
CA VAL A 525 7.03 33.83 -10.47
C VAL A 525 5.73 33.17 -10.92
N HIS A 526 5.21 33.61 -12.07
CA HIS A 526 4.02 33.06 -12.68
C HIS A 526 4.40 32.17 -13.89
N TYR A 527 4.13 30.87 -13.81
CA TYR A 527 4.26 29.97 -14.94
C TYR A 527 2.90 29.84 -15.63
N LEU A 528 2.79 30.43 -16.82
CA LEU A 528 1.59 30.33 -17.66
C LEU A 528 1.86 29.50 -18.91
N TYR A 529 1.12 28.39 -19.06
CA TYR A 529 1.13 27.58 -20.27
C TYR A 529 -0.28 27.12 -20.64
N THR A 530 -0.93 27.94 -21.47
CA THR A 530 -2.34 27.81 -21.87
C THR A 530 -2.67 26.53 -22.62
N LEU A 531 -1.72 25.96 -23.37
CA LEU A 531 -1.92 24.70 -24.11
C LEU A 531 -2.11 23.47 -23.20
N LYS A 532 -1.72 23.55 -21.93
CA LYS A 532 -1.82 22.45 -20.95
C LYS A 532 -2.49 22.86 -19.64
N ASN A 533 -3.24 23.97 -19.63
CA ASN A 533 -3.89 24.51 -18.42
C ASN A 533 -2.95 24.67 -17.20
N VAL A 534 -1.69 25.05 -17.44
CA VAL A 534 -0.79 25.37 -16.33
C VAL A 534 -0.91 26.87 -16.04
N ASP A 535 -1.40 27.19 -14.85
CA ASP A 535 -1.46 28.53 -14.27
C ASP A 535 -0.98 28.40 -12.82
N LEU A 536 0.29 28.76 -12.57
CA LEU A 536 0.97 28.49 -11.31
C LEU A 536 1.76 29.71 -10.83
N LYS A 537 1.56 30.09 -9.58
CA LYS A 537 2.36 31.12 -8.90
C LYS A 537 3.27 30.47 -7.88
N GLU A 538 4.57 30.71 -8.00
CA GLU A 538 5.60 30.24 -7.09
C GLU A 538 6.25 31.44 -6.41
N HIS A 539 6.45 31.38 -5.10
CA HIS A 539 7.21 32.38 -4.36
C HIS A 539 8.63 31.86 -4.18
N ILE A 540 9.60 32.55 -4.78
CA ILE A 540 11.02 32.24 -4.63
C ILE A 540 11.54 33.09 -3.48
N ASN A 541 12.19 32.45 -2.50
CA ASN A 541 12.88 33.14 -1.41
C ASN A 541 14.19 32.43 -1.08
N PHE A 542 15.31 33.17 -1.12
CA PHE A 542 16.62 32.68 -0.68
C PHE A 542 17.44 33.82 -0.09
N LYS A 543 18.49 33.47 0.65
CA LYS A 543 19.42 34.42 1.24
C LYS A 543 20.84 34.18 0.74
N ILE A 544 21.67 35.20 0.74
CA ILE A 544 23.11 35.12 0.40
C ILE A 544 23.91 35.81 1.50
N TYR A 545 24.94 35.15 2.01
CA TYR A 545 25.84 35.72 3.02
C TYR A 545 26.58 36.96 2.49
N LEU A 546 26.73 37.97 3.35
CA LEU A 546 27.49 39.18 3.05
C LEU A 546 28.87 39.13 3.70
N ASP A 547 29.89 38.84 2.89
CA ASP A 547 31.29 39.05 3.28
C ASP A 547 31.61 40.56 3.25
N GLU A 548 32.29 41.05 4.29
CA GLU A 548 32.82 42.41 4.40
C GLU A 548 33.60 42.85 3.15
N LYS A 549 34.32 41.91 2.51
CA LYS A 549 35.16 42.17 1.33
C LYS A 549 34.45 41.93 0.01
N ALA A 550 33.17 41.56 0.02
CA ALA A 550 32.43 41.29 -1.21
C ALA A 550 32.25 42.58 -2.02
N SER A 551 32.68 42.55 -3.29
CA SER A 551 32.42 43.62 -4.25
C SER A 551 31.18 43.37 -5.12
N GLN A 552 30.72 42.11 -5.19
CA GLN A 552 29.59 41.65 -6.00
C GLN A 552 28.92 40.45 -5.32
N ILE A 553 27.63 40.21 -5.62
CA ILE A 553 26.89 39.05 -5.13
C ILE A 553 27.06 37.87 -6.09
N ASN A 554 27.37 36.71 -5.53
CA ASN A 554 27.37 35.45 -6.26
C ASN A 554 26.09 34.67 -5.98
N PHE A 555 25.18 34.57 -6.96
CA PHE A 555 23.91 33.86 -6.78
C PHE A 555 24.06 32.33 -6.64
N ASP A 556 25.23 31.77 -6.99
CA ASP A 556 25.52 30.35 -6.80
C ASP A 556 25.75 30.00 -5.32
N GLU A 557 26.04 30.98 -4.47
CA GLU A 557 26.19 30.85 -3.00
C GLU A 557 24.87 31.04 -2.24
N ARG A 558 23.73 30.90 -2.93
CA ARG A 558 22.42 31.03 -2.30
C ARG A 558 22.17 29.92 -1.28
N GLU A 559 21.55 30.32 -0.17
CA GLU A 559 20.98 29.43 0.83
C GLU A 559 19.45 29.54 0.79
N ASP A 560 18.77 28.41 0.65
CA ASP A 560 17.32 28.38 0.68
C ASP A 560 16.80 28.80 2.07
N VAL A 561 15.76 29.61 2.09
CA VAL A 561 15.16 30.12 3.32
C VAL A 561 13.97 29.24 3.66
N LEU A 562 14.07 28.49 4.77
CA LEU A 562 13.01 27.58 5.23
C LEU A 562 11.86 28.32 5.94
N THR A 563 12.06 29.57 6.36
CA THR A 563 11.06 30.37 7.12
C THR A 563 10.97 31.80 6.60
N ASP A 564 9.74 32.25 6.27
CA ASP A 564 9.47 33.63 5.80
C ASP A 564 9.25 34.64 6.95
N THR A 565 9.25 34.18 8.19
CA THR A 565 8.97 35.00 9.38
C THR A 565 10.26 35.49 10.02
N PHE A 566 10.52 36.78 9.87
CA PHE A 566 11.63 37.48 10.49
C PHE A 566 11.12 38.59 11.41
N ASP A 567 11.85 38.87 12.48
CA ASP A 567 11.58 40.01 13.33
C ASP A 567 11.86 41.31 12.55
N GLU A 568 10.99 42.30 12.68
CA GLU A 568 11.20 43.65 12.09
C GLU A 568 11.95 44.59 13.05
N LYS A 569 12.15 44.16 14.30
CA LYS A 569 12.79 44.96 15.35
C LYS A 569 14.01 44.24 15.94
N GLU A 570 15.05 45.03 16.17
CA GLU A 570 16.25 44.62 16.87
C GLU A 570 15.96 44.27 18.34
N LYS A 571 16.61 43.21 18.85
CA LYS A 571 16.66 42.88 20.28
C LYS A 571 17.81 43.62 20.97
N PRO A 572 17.70 43.94 22.27
CA PRO A 572 18.82 44.47 23.04
C PRO A 572 20.02 43.52 23.04
N ASN A 573 21.23 44.07 23.12
CA ASN A 573 22.51 43.33 23.12
C ASN A 573 22.85 42.59 21.81
N SER A 574 22.40 43.11 20.67
CA SER A 574 22.84 42.65 19.35
C SER A 574 24.13 43.34 18.90
N PHE A 575 25.10 42.55 18.45
CA PHE A 575 26.38 42.97 17.89
C PHE A 575 26.46 42.52 16.44
N TYR A 576 27.02 43.34 15.56
CA TYR A 576 26.91 43.18 14.12
C TYR A 576 28.27 43.01 13.45
N TYR A 577 28.32 42.12 12.48
CA TYR A 577 29.45 41.99 11.56
C TYR A 577 29.43 43.16 10.55
N GLU A 578 30.60 43.49 10.00
CA GLU A 578 30.69 44.57 9.01
C GLU A 578 30.06 44.17 7.68
N LEU A 579 29.41 45.13 7.03
CA LEU A 579 28.77 44.96 5.74
C LEU A 579 29.66 45.53 4.63
N PRO A 580 29.61 44.93 3.42
CA PRO A 580 30.28 45.50 2.26
C PRO A 580 29.67 46.85 1.84
N SER A 581 30.51 47.71 1.27
CA SER A 581 30.17 49.13 1.01
C SER A 581 29.01 49.33 0.03
N PHE A 582 28.75 48.37 -0.87
CA PHE A 582 27.70 48.49 -1.89
C PHE A 582 26.28 48.49 -1.31
N ILE A 583 26.09 47.91 -0.12
CA ILE A 583 24.79 47.87 0.58
C ILE A 583 24.30 49.28 0.91
N GLN A 584 25.21 50.25 1.05
CA GLN A 584 24.88 51.64 1.35
C GLN A 584 24.48 52.46 0.11
N ASN A 585 24.61 51.91 -1.11
CA ASN A 585 24.36 52.62 -2.36
C ASN A 585 23.04 52.19 -3.02
N GLU A 586 22.03 53.06 -3.00
CA GLU A 586 20.71 52.76 -3.58
C GLU A 586 20.75 52.42 -5.09
N LYS A 587 21.71 52.96 -5.85
CA LYS A 587 21.81 52.63 -7.29
C LYS A 587 22.28 51.20 -7.51
N GLU A 588 23.20 50.73 -6.66
CA GLU A 588 23.72 49.36 -6.72
C GLU A 588 22.68 48.35 -6.26
N LEU A 589 21.87 48.67 -5.25
CA LEU A 589 20.73 47.84 -4.84
C LEU A 589 19.69 47.68 -5.96
N LYS A 590 19.37 48.76 -6.71
CA LYS A 590 18.46 48.68 -7.87
C LYS A 590 19.02 47.88 -9.04
N LEU A 591 20.33 47.93 -9.26
CA LEU A 591 21.00 47.06 -10.23
C LEU A 591 20.86 45.60 -9.80
N LEU A 592 21.06 45.33 -8.52
CA LEU A 592 20.95 43.99 -7.94
C LEU A 592 19.53 43.41 -8.03
N GLU A 593 18.47 44.22 -7.87
CA GLU A 593 17.08 43.79 -8.12
C GLU A 593 16.89 43.31 -9.57
N ARG A 594 17.51 44.01 -10.52
CA ARG A 594 17.44 43.65 -11.94
C ARG A 594 18.25 42.40 -12.25
N ASP A 595 19.43 42.27 -11.64
CA ASP A 595 20.30 41.11 -11.79
C ASP A 595 19.65 39.87 -11.16
N PHE A 596 18.95 40.02 -10.03
CA PHE A 596 18.14 38.97 -9.42
C PHE A 596 16.98 38.53 -10.32
N ALA A 597 16.23 39.48 -10.91
CA ALA A 597 15.18 39.15 -11.86
C ALA A 597 15.72 38.37 -13.08
N ASP A 598 16.89 38.78 -13.58
CA ASP A 598 17.57 38.10 -14.69
C ASP A 598 18.11 36.72 -14.30
N TYR A 599 18.59 36.56 -13.06
CA TYR A 599 18.99 35.28 -12.49
C TYR A 599 17.78 34.33 -12.41
N VAL A 600 16.64 34.80 -11.89
CA VAL A 600 15.40 34.02 -11.82
C VAL A 600 14.95 33.58 -13.21
N TYR A 601 14.92 34.51 -14.16
CA TYR A 601 14.55 34.24 -15.55
C TYR A 601 15.44 33.17 -16.23
N ARG A 602 16.73 33.13 -15.90
CA ARG A 602 17.69 32.19 -16.53
C ARG A 602 17.69 30.81 -15.89
N ASN A 603 17.56 30.75 -14.56
CA ASN A 603 17.84 29.55 -13.79
C ASN A 603 16.58 28.82 -13.30
N PHE A 604 15.46 29.52 -13.12
CA PHE A 604 14.22 28.89 -12.69
C PHE A 604 13.41 28.40 -13.88
N LYS A 605 12.96 27.14 -13.77
CA LYS A 605 12.17 26.46 -14.78
C LYS A 605 11.25 25.47 -14.08
N LEU A 606 10.00 25.40 -14.55
CA LEU A 606 9.10 24.34 -14.14
C LEU A 606 9.34 23.12 -15.03
N THR A 607 9.94 22.08 -14.44
CA THR A 607 10.14 20.78 -15.11
C THR A 607 8.84 19.99 -15.09
N LEU A 608 8.43 19.51 -16.27
CA LEU A 608 7.27 18.65 -16.46
C LEU A 608 7.64 17.48 -17.37
N TYR A 609 6.84 16.42 -17.32
CA TYR A 609 7.04 15.21 -18.09
C TYR A 609 5.83 14.95 -19.00
N LYS A 610 6.05 14.28 -20.13
CA LYS A 610 4.97 13.84 -21.02
C LYS A 610 5.24 12.48 -21.63
N ASN A 611 4.16 11.80 -21.97
CA ASN A 611 4.16 10.64 -22.85
C ASN A 611 3.16 10.90 -23.98
N ASP A 612 3.67 11.14 -25.19
CA ASP A 612 2.84 11.54 -26.33
C ASP A 612 1.96 10.39 -26.85
N THR A 613 2.43 9.13 -26.73
CA THR A 613 1.67 7.93 -27.11
C THR A 613 0.38 7.80 -26.30
N LEU A 614 0.46 7.97 -24.98
CA LEU A 614 -0.69 7.92 -24.07
C LEU A 614 -1.42 9.26 -23.97
N LYS A 615 -0.84 10.34 -24.51
CA LYS A 615 -1.33 11.73 -24.41
C LYS A 615 -1.48 12.21 -22.97
N ILE A 616 -0.60 11.75 -22.07
CA ILE A 616 -0.60 12.12 -20.65
C ILE A 616 0.60 13.03 -20.37
N SER A 617 0.40 14.03 -19.52
CA SER A 617 1.45 14.93 -19.01
C SER A 617 1.45 14.96 -17.49
N SER A 618 2.60 15.26 -16.90
CA SER A 618 2.77 15.30 -15.45
C SER A 618 1.93 16.41 -14.81
N LYS A 619 1.51 16.20 -13.58
CA LYS A 619 0.98 17.24 -12.70
C LYS A 619 2.11 18.18 -12.29
N GLN A 620 1.74 19.33 -11.73
CA GLN A 620 2.70 20.30 -11.20
C GLN A 620 3.48 19.67 -10.03
N TYR A 621 4.80 19.86 -10.00
CA TYR A 621 5.70 19.28 -8.99
C TYR A 621 5.64 17.75 -8.85
N GLU A 622 5.02 17.03 -9.79
CA GLU A 622 5.02 15.57 -9.81
C GLU A 622 6.44 15.10 -10.08
N SER A 623 6.96 14.22 -9.22
CA SER A 623 8.29 13.64 -9.43
C SER A 623 8.28 12.74 -10.68
N LEU A 624 9.45 12.54 -11.29
CA LEU A 624 9.58 11.61 -12.42
C LEU A 624 9.10 10.19 -12.06
N ASP A 625 9.35 9.78 -10.82
CA ASP A 625 8.98 8.45 -10.32
C ASP A 625 7.45 8.33 -10.14
N ASP A 626 6.80 9.34 -9.57
CA ASP A 626 5.33 9.37 -9.46
C ASP A 626 4.68 9.37 -10.86
N PHE A 627 5.25 10.12 -11.82
CA PHE A 627 4.76 10.14 -13.19
C PHE A 627 4.90 8.78 -13.88
N LYS A 628 6.01 8.06 -13.67
CA LYS A 628 6.21 6.69 -14.16
C LYS A 628 5.17 5.73 -13.59
N ILE A 629 4.89 5.81 -12.28
CA ILE A 629 3.87 4.99 -11.63
C ILE A 629 2.50 5.26 -12.26
N ARG A 630 2.14 6.53 -12.49
CA ARG A 630 0.87 6.88 -13.13
C ARG A 630 0.76 6.39 -14.59
N ILE A 631 1.87 6.38 -15.33
CA ILE A 631 1.93 5.74 -16.66
C ILE A 631 1.70 4.24 -16.54
N GLN A 632 2.38 3.56 -15.62
CA GLN A 632 2.22 2.12 -15.40
C GLN A 632 0.77 1.75 -15.07
N ASP A 633 0.14 2.52 -14.17
CA ASP A 633 -1.28 2.36 -13.82
C ASP A 633 -2.17 2.46 -15.06
N ARG A 634 -1.93 3.47 -15.92
CA ARG A 634 -2.72 3.65 -17.14
C ARG A 634 -2.55 2.49 -18.12
N LEU A 635 -1.34 1.95 -18.23
CA LEU A 635 -1.06 0.78 -19.07
C LEU A 635 -1.78 -0.45 -18.52
N ASN A 636 -1.74 -0.67 -17.21
CA ASN A 636 -2.43 -1.76 -16.54
C ASN A 636 -3.95 -1.69 -16.74
N GLU A 637 -4.55 -0.50 -16.69
CA GLU A 637 -5.96 -0.28 -17.01
C GLU A 637 -6.31 -0.70 -18.45
N GLN A 638 -5.50 -0.32 -19.43
CA GLN A 638 -5.72 -0.72 -20.84
C GLN A 638 -5.53 -2.22 -21.05
N ILE A 639 -4.57 -2.83 -20.35
CA ILE A 639 -4.39 -4.29 -20.32
C ILE A 639 -5.65 -4.94 -19.78
N ASP A 640 -6.17 -4.49 -18.63
CA ASP A 640 -7.40 -5.02 -18.03
C ASP A 640 -8.60 -4.95 -18.98
N GLU A 641 -8.82 -3.78 -19.59
CA GLU A 641 -9.92 -3.58 -20.52
C GLU A 641 -9.81 -4.51 -21.74
N LYS A 642 -8.62 -4.62 -22.35
CA LYS A 642 -8.42 -5.52 -23.50
C LYS A 642 -8.57 -6.99 -23.11
N ILE A 643 -8.02 -7.39 -21.96
CA ILE A 643 -8.12 -8.76 -21.46
C ILE A 643 -9.58 -9.11 -21.17
N GLU A 644 -10.36 -8.22 -20.56
CA GLU A 644 -11.79 -8.45 -20.27
C GLU A 644 -12.62 -8.59 -21.57
N ASN A 645 -12.40 -7.71 -22.54
CA ASN A 645 -13.05 -7.80 -23.86
C ASN A 645 -12.71 -9.12 -24.57
N LEU A 646 -11.46 -9.56 -24.46
CA LEU A 646 -10.99 -10.84 -25.01
C LEU A 646 -11.68 -12.00 -24.28
N LYS A 647 -11.73 -11.99 -22.96
CA LYS A 647 -12.42 -13.00 -22.14
C LYS A 647 -13.88 -13.14 -22.52
N GLN A 648 -14.63 -12.04 -22.65
CA GLN A 648 -16.04 -12.07 -23.05
C GLN A 648 -16.25 -12.67 -24.45
N LYS A 649 -15.31 -12.45 -25.37
CA LYS A 649 -15.37 -13.06 -26.71
C LYS A 649 -15.18 -14.58 -26.62
N PHE A 650 -14.15 -15.02 -25.92
CA PHE A 650 -13.86 -16.45 -25.74
C PHE A 650 -14.93 -17.16 -24.89
N GLU A 651 -15.60 -16.47 -23.97
CA GLU A 651 -16.76 -17.00 -23.22
C GLU A 651 -17.88 -17.45 -24.16
N LYS A 652 -18.23 -16.59 -25.12
CA LYS A 652 -19.32 -16.85 -26.06
C LYS A 652 -18.99 -18.07 -26.92
N GLU A 653 -17.75 -18.15 -27.41
CA GLU A 653 -17.26 -19.30 -28.18
C GLU A 653 -17.26 -20.59 -27.34
N ASN A 654 -16.78 -20.52 -26.10
CA ASN A 654 -16.74 -21.65 -25.18
C ASN A 654 -18.14 -22.16 -24.82
N THR A 655 -19.08 -21.25 -24.51
CA THR A 655 -20.46 -21.61 -24.17
C THR A 655 -21.14 -22.37 -25.32
N ILE A 656 -20.85 -22.00 -26.57
CA ILE A 656 -21.37 -22.70 -27.75
C ILE A 656 -20.79 -24.13 -27.83
N LEU A 657 -19.49 -24.29 -27.57
CA LEU A 657 -18.85 -25.62 -27.54
C LEU A 657 -19.42 -26.48 -26.40
N GLU A 658 -19.54 -25.93 -25.20
CA GLU A 658 -20.13 -26.63 -24.04
C GLU A 658 -21.56 -27.09 -24.30
N GLN A 659 -22.40 -26.25 -24.92
CA GLN A 659 -23.76 -26.64 -25.29
C GLN A 659 -23.79 -27.78 -26.31
N LYS A 660 -22.84 -27.79 -27.27
CA LYS A 660 -22.73 -28.89 -28.25
C LYS A 660 -22.25 -30.18 -27.58
N ILE A 661 -21.21 -30.08 -26.76
CA ILE A 661 -20.64 -31.19 -25.98
C ILE A 661 -21.74 -31.79 -25.07
N SER A 662 -22.48 -30.96 -24.34
CA SER A 662 -23.58 -31.39 -23.48
C SER A 662 -24.66 -32.16 -24.26
N LYS A 663 -25.10 -31.65 -25.41
CA LYS A 663 -26.07 -32.35 -26.28
C LYS A 663 -25.54 -33.69 -26.79
N LEU A 664 -24.25 -33.76 -27.16
CA LEU A 664 -23.63 -35.01 -27.60
C LEU A 664 -23.49 -36.01 -26.45
N PHE A 665 -23.19 -35.55 -25.22
CA PHE A 665 -23.21 -36.41 -24.04
C PHE A 665 -24.60 -36.95 -23.72
N GLU A 666 -25.65 -36.13 -23.83
CA GLU A 666 -27.04 -36.61 -23.69
C GLU A 666 -27.39 -37.68 -24.73
N LYS A 667 -26.95 -37.48 -25.97
CA LYS A 667 -27.12 -38.45 -27.06
C LYS A 667 -26.34 -39.74 -26.80
N LEU A 668 -25.06 -39.64 -26.43
CA LEU A 668 -24.19 -40.76 -26.08
C LEU A 668 -24.83 -41.59 -24.97
N LYS A 669 -25.31 -40.92 -23.90
CA LYS A 669 -25.97 -41.57 -22.78
C LYS A 669 -27.22 -42.34 -23.21
N LYS A 670 -28.02 -41.78 -24.12
CA LYS A 670 -29.21 -42.46 -24.65
C LYS A 670 -28.82 -43.70 -25.46
N GLU A 671 -27.81 -43.59 -26.32
CA GLU A 671 -27.30 -44.70 -27.14
C GLU A 671 -26.63 -45.80 -26.29
N GLU A 672 -25.93 -45.44 -25.21
CA GLU A 672 -25.37 -46.39 -24.23
C GLU A 672 -26.46 -47.11 -23.42
N GLN A 673 -27.54 -46.41 -23.06
CA GLN A 673 -28.70 -47.01 -22.36
C GLN A 673 -29.47 -47.98 -23.26
N ASP A 674 -29.60 -47.67 -24.56
CA ASP A 674 -30.29 -48.52 -25.53
C ASP A 674 -29.45 -49.76 -25.91
N SER A 675 -28.11 -49.72 -25.77
CA SER A 675 -27.22 -50.84 -26.09
C SER A 675 -26.95 -51.75 -24.87
N LEU A 676 -27.67 -52.87 -24.78
CA LEU A 676 -27.58 -53.90 -23.71
C LEU A 676 -26.22 -54.64 -23.59
N SER A 677 -25.14 -54.17 -24.23
CA SER A 677 -23.81 -54.81 -24.20
C SER A 677 -22.62 -53.84 -24.14
N ALA A 678 -22.77 -52.71 -23.45
CA ALA A 678 -21.65 -51.84 -23.14
C ALA A 678 -20.93 -52.26 -21.85
N THR A 679 -20.21 -53.39 -21.88
CA THR A 679 -19.01 -53.53 -21.05
C THR A 679 -17.92 -52.67 -21.68
N THR A 680 -18.01 -51.35 -21.51
CA THR A 680 -16.95 -50.42 -21.81
C THR A 680 -16.77 -49.54 -20.59
N ASN A 681 -15.70 -49.80 -19.85
CA ASN A 681 -15.16 -48.87 -18.85
C ASN A 681 -14.64 -47.62 -19.58
N SER A 682 -15.54 -46.80 -20.11
CA SER A 682 -15.18 -45.48 -20.63
C SER A 682 -15.31 -44.50 -19.48
N ILE A 683 -14.31 -44.49 -18.61
CA ILE A 683 -14.09 -43.37 -17.70
C ILE A 683 -13.60 -42.23 -18.59
N ILE A 684 -14.53 -41.44 -19.11
CA ILE A 684 -14.20 -40.18 -19.76
C ILE A 684 -13.79 -39.24 -18.63
N SER A 685 -12.48 -39.01 -18.50
CA SER A 685 -11.96 -38.03 -17.56
C SER A 685 -12.42 -36.64 -18.01
N ILE A 686 -13.37 -36.07 -17.29
CA ILE A 686 -13.75 -34.67 -17.43
C ILE A 686 -12.55 -33.84 -16.95
N GLY A 687 -11.79 -33.29 -17.90
CA GLY A 687 -10.89 -32.18 -17.60
C GLY A 687 -11.74 -30.94 -17.37
N THR A 688 -11.46 -30.22 -16.29
CA THR A 688 -12.04 -28.89 -16.08
C THR A 688 -11.48 -27.94 -17.14
N SER A 689 -12.32 -27.43 -18.03
CA SER A 689 -11.90 -26.34 -18.92
C SER A 689 -11.68 -25.08 -18.10
N ILE A 690 -10.55 -24.41 -18.33
CA ILE A 690 -10.15 -23.14 -17.70
C ILE A 690 -11.26 -22.10 -17.88
N LEU A 691 -11.90 -22.10 -19.05
CA LEU A 691 -12.99 -21.18 -19.39
C LEU A 691 -14.23 -21.41 -18.50
N GLY A 692 -14.59 -22.64 -18.16
CA GLY A 692 -15.71 -22.91 -17.25
C GLY A 692 -15.48 -22.32 -15.85
N ALA A 693 -14.28 -22.52 -15.29
CA ALA A 693 -13.87 -21.92 -14.02
C ALA A 693 -13.75 -20.38 -14.10
N PHE A 694 -13.37 -19.85 -15.26
CA PHE A 694 -13.20 -18.42 -15.53
C PHE A 694 -14.52 -17.62 -15.40
N PHE A 695 -15.67 -18.21 -15.79
CA PHE A 695 -16.95 -17.50 -15.87
C PHE A 695 -17.91 -17.74 -14.70
N GLY A 696 -17.42 -18.30 -13.58
CA GLY A 696 -18.25 -18.57 -12.40
C GLY A 696 -19.36 -19.61 -12.63
N LYS A 697 -19.42 -20.22 -13.82
CA LYS A 697 -20.31 -21.31 -14.14
C LYS A 697 -19.64 -22.58 -13.66
N SER A 698 -19.89 -22.93 -12.39
CA SER A 698 -19.68 -24.30 -11.96
C SER A 698 -20.39 -25.19 -12.98
N SER A 699 -19.70 -26.21 -13.46
CA SER A 699 -20.23 -27.19 -14.38
C SER A 699 -21.41 -27.93 -13.74
N LYS A 700 -22.59 -27.31 -13.71
CA LYS A 700 -23.86 -27.95 -13.37
C LYS A 700 -24.25 -29.04 -14.39
N THR A 701 -23.40 -29.28 -15.39
CA THR A 701 -23.44 -30.39 -16.34
C THR A 701 -22.52 -31.55 -15.96
N ALA A 702 -22.15 -31.70 -14.69
CA ALA A 702 -21.66 -32.97 -14.18
C ALA A 702 -22.84 -33.96 -14.01
N ILE A 703 -23.21 -34.61 -15.12
CA ILE A 703 -24.22 -35.66 -15.13
C ILE A 703 -23.59 -36.94 -14.58
N VAL A 704 -23.73 -37.20 -13.26
CA VAL A 704 -23.39 -38.51 -12.70
C VAL A 704 -24.51 -39.51 -12.93
N SER A 705 -24.08 -40.66 -13.43
CA SER A 705 -24.79 -41.92 -13.64
C SER A 705 -25.36 -42.50 -12.34
N LYS A 706 -26.68 -42.70 -12.32
CA LYS A 706 -27.33 -43.63 -11.39
C LYS A 706 -27.68 -44.89 -12.18
N VAL A 707 -26.89 -45.95 -12.00
CA VAL A 707 -27.16 -47.27 -12.57
C VAL A 707 -28.42 -47.83 -11.90
N ALA A 708 -29.48 -48.01 -12.68
CA ALA A 708 -30.64 -48.81 -12.30
C ALA A 708 -30.83 -49.90 -13.36
N THR A 709 -30.64 -51.14 -12.95
CA THR A 709 -30.82 -52.35 -13.75
C THR A 709 -32.32 -52.58 -14.01
N SER A 710 -32.73 -52.63 -15.28
CA SER A 710 -33.88 -53.45 -15.69
C SER A 710 -33.79 -53.84 -17.16
N SER A 711 -34.21 -55.08 -17.44
CA SER A 711 -33.93 -55.86 -18.64
C SER A 711 -35.07 -55.83 -19.67
N ARG A 712 -34.74 -55.82 -20.98
CA ARG A 712 -35.09 -56.83 -22.02
C ARG A 712 -35.04 -56.23 -23.43
N GLY A 713 -34.35 -56.91 -24.36
CA GLY A 713 -34.53 -56.75 -25.81
C GLY A 713 -33.25 -56.91 -26.63
N VAL A 714 -32.99 -58.09 -27.17
CA VAL A 714 -31.84 -58.40 -28.04
C VAL A 714 -32.26 -58.25 -29.51
N SER A 715 -31.59 -57.36 -30.27
CA SER A 715 -31.09 -57.59 -31.66
C SER A 715 -30.68 -56.30 -32.40
N LYS A 716 -29.44 -55.79 -32.22
CA LYS A 716 -28.74 -54.86 -33.16
C LYS A 716 -27.25 -54.53 -32.85
N ALA A 717 -26.49 -55.46 -32.28
CA ALA A 717 -25.21 -55.19 -31.61
C ALA A 717 -23.97 -54.79 -32.48
N LEU A 718 -24.06 -54.68 -33.82
CA LEU A 718 -22.93 -54.28 -34.67
C LEU A 718 -23.02 -52.86 -35.24
N LYS A 719 -24.23 -52.30 -35.39
CA LYS A 719 -24.42 -50.93 -35.90
C LYS A 719 -24.25 -49.89 -34.78
N GLU A 720 -24.75 -50.23 -33.59
CA GLU A 720 -24.72 -49.38 -32.38
C GLU A 720 -23.30 -49.10 -31.87
N ARG A 721 -22.33 -50.01 -32.06
CA ARG A 721 -20.92 -49.77 -31.68
C ARG A 721 -20.20 -48.76 -32.59
N SER A 722 -20.62 -48.63 -33.84
CA SER A 722 -20.06 -47.63 -34.77
C SER A 722 -20.60 -46.25 -34.46
N ASP A 723 -21.88 -46.16 -34.09
CA ASP A 723 -22.56 -44.90 -33.77
C ASP A 723 -21.99 -44.30 -32.47
N ILE A 724 -21.81 -45.10 -31.41
CA ILE A 724 -21.15 -44.69 -30.15
C ILE A 724 -19.73 -44.16 -30.40
N LYS A 725 -18.92 -44.86 -31.22
CA LYS A 725 -17.56 -44.40 -31.55
C LYS A 725 -17.55 -43.09 -32.34
N THR A 726 -18.55 -42.86 -33.17
CA THR A 726 -18.68 -41.61 -33.95
C THR A 726 -19.02 -40.44 -33.03
N VAL A 727 -19.98 -40.63 -32.11
CA VAL A 727 -20.35 -39.61 -31.11
C VAL A 727 -19.18 -39.32 -30.17
N GLN A 728 -18.45 -40.34 -29.73
CA GLN A 728 -17.24 -40.15 -28.92
C GLN A 728 -16.17 -39.34 -29.66
N GLY A 729 -15.91 -39.66 -30.93
CA GLY A 729 -14.96 -38.89 -31.75
C GLY A 729 -15.38 -37.43 -31.98
N GLU A 730 -16.69 -37.14 -32.06
CA GLU A 730 -17.20 -35.77 -32.12
C GLU A 730 -17.00 -35.02 -30.80
N ILE A 731 -17.21 -35.69 -29.66
CA ILE A 731 -16.94 -35.13 -28.32
C ILE A 731 -15.45 -34.81 -28.17
N ASP A 732 -14.58 -35.77 -28.49
CA ASP A 732 -13.12 -35.61 -28.38
C ASP A 732 -12.62 -34.46 -29.29
N ALA A 733 -13.19 -34.33 -30.50
CA ALA A 733 -12.86 -33.23 -31.42
C ALA A 733 -13.31 -31.85 -30.88
N LEU A 734 -14.51 -31.76 -30.28
CA LEU A 734 -14.99 -30.53 -29.67
C LEU A 734 -14.21 -30.16 -28.41
N GLN A 735 -13.78 -31.14 -27.61
CA GLN A 735 -12.89 -30.92 -26.47
C GLN A 735 -11.52 -30.42 -26.94
N SER A 736 -10.93 -31.01 -27.98
CA SER A 736 -9.67 -30.51 -28.55
C SER A 736 -9.79 -29.07 -29.10
N LEU A 737 -10.95 -28.70 -29.66
CA LEU A 737 -11.22 -27.30 -30.05
C LEU A 737 -11.33 -26.39 -28.82
N GLN A 738 -11.91 -26.86 -27.72
CA GLN A 738 -12.00 -26.12 -26.46
C GLN A 738 -10.60 -25.87 -25.87
N ASP A 739 -9.73 -26.89 -25.83
CA ASP A 739 -8.32 -26.75 -25.41
C ASP A 739 -7.56 -25.77 -26.31
N GLY A 740 -7.79 -25.84 -27.63
CA GLY A 740 -7.21 -24.91 -28.60
C GLY A 740 -7.65 -23.45 -28.41
N LEU A 741 -8.88 -23.21 -27.94
CA LEU A 741 -9.34 -21.87 -27.58
C LEU A 741 -8.61 -21.33 -26.35
N GLU A 742 -8.33 -22.17 -25.36
CA GLU A 742 -7.59 -21.76 -24.15
C GLU A 742 -6.16 -21.34 -24.49
N GLU A 743 -5.46 -22.13 -25.30
CA GLU A 743 -4.10 -21.81 -25.73
C GLU A 743 -4.06 -20.51 -26.55
N LYS A 744 -5.04 -20.33 -27.44
CA LYS A 744 -5.20 -19.10 -28.21
C LYS A 744 -5.47 -17.89 -27.31
N LEU A 745 -6.30 -18.03 -26.29
CA LEU A 745 -6.55 -16.97 -25.30
C LEU A 745 -5.25 -16.57 -24.60
N LYS A 746 -4.44 -17.54 -24.15
CA LYS A 746 -3.14 -17.26 -23.50
C LYS A 746 -2.19 -16.49 -24.41
N ILE A 747 -2.04 -16.92 -25.66
CA ILE A 747 -1.17 -16.27 -26.65
C ILE A 747 -1.62 -14.82 -26.91
N GLU A 748 -2.92 -14.58 -27.06
CA GLU A 748 -3.45 -13.23 -27.27
C GLU A 748 -3.26 -12.33 -26.04
N ILE A 749 -3.36 -12.88 -24.83
CA ILE A 749 -3.05 -12.13 -23.60
C ILE A 749 -1.56 -11.78 -23.51
N GLU A 750 -0.65 -12.69 -23.88
CA GLU A 750 0.79 -12.38 -23.91
C GLU A 750 1.10 -11.24 -24.88
N LYS A 751 0.46 -11.22 -26.05
CA LYS A 751 0.60 -10.11 -27.00
C LYS A 751 0.12 -8.80 -26.42
N ILE A 752 -1.02 -8.80 -25.70
CA ILE A 752 -1.52 -7.60 -25.01
C ILE A 752 -0.50 -7.12 -23.96
N ASN A 753 -0.01 -8.02 -23.10
CA ASN A 753 0.95 -7.66 -22.06
C ASN A 753 2.27 -7.11 -22.65
N ASP A 754 2.75 -7.68 -23.75
CA ASP A 754 3.95 -7.18 -24.44
C ASP A 754 3.70 -5.83 -25.14
N GLU A 755 2.53 -5.62 -25.76
CA GLU A 755 2.12 -4.35 -26.38
C GLU A 755 2.20 -3.19 -25.38
N PHE A 756 1.71 -3.40 -24.16
CA PHE A 756 1.61 -2.39 -23.10
C PHE A 756 2.78 -2.39 -22.11
N ASN A 757 3.91 -2.99 -22.46
CA ASN A 757 5.09 -2.96 -21.61
C ASN A 757 5.66 -1.53 -21.50
N ILE A 758 5.83 -1.01 -20.28
CA ILE A 758 6.30 0.36 -20.01
C ILE A 758 7.63 0.70 -20.70
N SER A 759 8.51 -0.27 -20.93
CA SER A 759 9.78 -0.06 -21.64
C SER A 759 9.60 0.45 -23.08
N LYS A 760 8.43 0.25 -23.68
CA LYS A 760 8.06 0.75 -25.02
C LYS A 760 7.51 2.18 -24.99
N TYR A 761 7.26 2.75 -23.82
CA TYR A 761 6.65 4.07 -23.63
C TYR A 761 7.68 5.07 -23.10
N THR A 762 8.27 5.85 -24.01
CA THR A 762 9.27 6.85 -23.67
C THR A 762 8.66 8.04 -22.93
N ILE A 763 9.31 8.48 -21.86
CA ILE A 763 8.96 9.69 -21.12
C ILE A 763 9.87 10.82 -21.60
N GLU A 764 9.28 11.92 -22.03
CA GLU A 764 9.99 13.12 -22.44
C GLU A 764 9.89 14.19 -21.36
N GLU A 765 11.03 14.78 -21.01
CA GLU A 765 11.12 15.94 -20.12
C GLU A 765 10.99 17.23 -20.93
N PHE A 766 10.17 18.17 -20.46
CA PHE A 766 10.06 19.51 -21.01
C PHE A 766 9.98 20.55 -19.91
N PHE A 767 10.30 21.80 -20.26
CA PHE A 767 10.41 22.88 -19.28
C PHE A 767 9.56 24.07 -19.68
N ILE A 768 8.90 24.67 -18.70
CA ILE A 768 8.26 25.98 -18.84
C ILE A 768 9.19 27.00 -18.18
N LYS A 769 9.70 27.95 -18.96
CA LYS A 769 10.48 29.07 -18.47
C LYS A 769 9.55 30.25 -18.19
N PRO A 770 9.75 30.99 -17.08
CA PRO A 770 8.99 32.21 -16.85
C PRO A 770 9.41 33.27 -17.87
N LYS A 771 8.52 34.17 -18.25
CA LYS A 771 8.92 35.40 -18.96
C LYS A 771 9.33 36.45 -17.93
N ARG A 772 10.09 37.45 -18.36
CA ARG A 772 10.44 38.60 -17.49
C ARG A 772 9.20 39.32 -16.94
N THR A 773 8.10 39.35 -17.69
CA THR A 773 6.82 39.92 -17.25
C THR A 773 6.15 39.11 -16.15
N ASP A 774 6.54 37.86 -16.00
CA ASP A 774 5.92 36.90 -15.10
C ASP A 774 6.66 36.85 -13.75
N ILE A 775 7.76 37.60 -13.61
CA ILE A 775 8.52 37.78 -12.38
C ILE A 775 8.14 39.14 -11.80
N TYR A 776 7.52 39.16 -10.63
CA TYR A 776 6.98 40.37 -10.01
C TYR A 776 7.17 40.36 -8.48
N ASP A 777 6.86 41.47 -7.83
CA ASP A 777 7.07 41.69 -6.39
C ASP A 777 8.49 41.39 -5.91
N ILE A 778 9.49 41.76 -6.72
CA ILE A 778 10.90 41.61 -6.38
C ILE A 778 11.22 42.48 -5.16
N LYS A 779 11.81 41.87 -4.13
CA LYS A 779 12.30 42.55 -2.94
C LYS A 779 13.70 42.08 -2.60
N ILE A 780 14.51 43.04 -2.19
CA ILE A 780 15.81 42.80 -1.56
C ILE A 780 15.74 43.42 -0.17
N GLU A 781 16.00 42.61 0.84
CA GLU A 781 15.96 43.00 2.25
C GLU A 781 17.27 42.58 2.92
N LEU A 782 17.70 43.32 3.93
CA LEU A 782 18.87 42.96 4.72
C LEU A 782 18.42 42.09 5.88
N LEU A 783 18.90 40.85 5.92
CA LEU A 783 18.66 39.92 7.01
C LEU A 783 19.88 39.88 7.93
N TRP A 784 19.67 40.23 9.19
CA TRP A 784 20.61 39.99 10.27
C TRP A 784 20.29 38.64 10.91
N GLN A 785 21.18 37.66 10.74
CA GLN A 785 20.98 36.32 11.27
C GLN A 785 21.99 36.06 12.40
N GLU A 786 21.50 35.56 13.52
CA GLU A 786 22.35 35.07 14.61
C GLU A 786 23.21 33.89 14.14
N GLN A 787 24.50 33.98 14.44
CA GLN A 787 25.49 32.94 14.16
C GLN A 787 25.44 31.78 15.14
#